data_AF-A0A543KKS6-F1
#
_entry.id   AF-A0A543KKS6-F1
#
_cell.length_a   1.000
_cell.length_b   1.000
_cell.length_c   1.000
_cell.angle_alpha   90.00
_cell.angle_beta   90.00
_cell.angle_gamma   90.00
#
_symmetry.space_group_name_H-M   'P 1'
#
loop_
_entity.id
_entity.type
_entity.pdbx_description
1 polymer ?
#
loop_
_entity_poly.entity_id
_entity_poly.type
_entity_poly.pdbx_seq_one_letter_code
_entity_poly.pdbx_strand_id
1 'polypeptide(L)'
;MSDRQLAEMLDRAVNHAPQMHVTGDDMLAAGKGRVRRRRAVGIGGALGTAALVAAVWSGLAGGDGTLLGTTEIQPATSVWEEGETVDAALFTGLQTIDQDQVAHAYDARLGRVTSDGPVTLTLSDGGEVVEEVPAQSPVPGLEVFAGERMTVAVWAEPEGVVASVPLVGPLDPGGPATVQRTQVADEELAYAVWAGDVVPLPQAVRDVYLVGQDEVVSLAGTAVGSEVLRAGGVRALAWSDRERGVWGYAVDGQDSPFLEQLGHWPAQPASFAFSEDGRGGAVTVLPEGAELDRMGLADGEEVDSAALDGREVVLTAAEGDVVPDVTFTLDDATYPLDAYLADLVALDTVGGGQLTVVPDEDGAGGLTLQDRTGTVPVELTPEELGDGVVSRAVHGSTVVVASGWDPGPAVLTASRVELVGADGLPGWAVPSDVAQVALPDGTLLTLMTVDAADGAEVAGAGHQVGGEIERWTPPVTTVGGVEMRLLDGEPVPHDGGPLERLDDGSLGGVRHYAGASWSGADYLVVPGTGAGEAFVPLVGESDGQVRPAPEAVLDQDVVELGGQPLTVLRVSVSLAQQGRSVVLGGAVQRGSGDAANSWALAGSAVSAHVVIDPGAVVTVAADQGVWLLYPQGSTDPEELQAGRTGDDVLRLTGGPDAAELTLVAVHPAGAPGPRVGDVEGELTPTATHDVADLDLVVRTWRTDVGGD
;
A
#
# COMPACT_ATOMS: atom_id res chain seq x y z
N MET A 1 -7.94 -5.26 -43.75
CA MET A 1 -7.61 -5.01 -45.16
C MET A 1 -6.11 -4.80 -45.21
N SER A 2 -5.36 -5.58 -45.99
CA SER A 2 -3.90 -5.52 -45.92
C SER A 2 -3.34 -4.31 -46.66
N ASP A 3 -2.16 -3.82 -46.24
CA ASP A 3 -1.48 -2.67 -46.88
C ASP A 3 -1.28 -2.87 -48.37
N ARG A 4 -1.07 -4.12 -48.79
CA ARG A 4 -0.96 -4.48 -50.20
C ARG A 4 -2.28 -4.29 -50.96
N GLN A 5 -3.41 -4.61 -50.34
CA GLN A 5 -4.74 -4.39 -50.94
C GLN A 5 -5.10 -2.90 -51.00
N LEU A 6 -4.69 -2.13 -49.98
CA LEU A 6 -4.87 -0.68 -49.96
C LEU A 6 -4.01 0.00 -51.03
N ALA A 7 -2.74 -0.39 -51.15
CA ALA A 7 -1.84 0.09 -52.20
C ALA A 7 -2.37 -0.24 -53.60
N GLU A 8 -2.84 -1.47 -53.84
CA GLU A 8 -3.42 -1.87 -55.15
C GLU A 8 -4.72 -1.12 -55.48
N MET A 9 -5.51 -0.72 -54.47
CA MET A 9 -6.71 0.11 -54.69
C MET A 9 -6.36 1.56 -54.97
N LEU A 10 -5.35 2.12 -54.28
CA LEU A 10 -4.86 3.48 -54.50
C LEU A 10 -4.18 3.61 -55.86
N ASP A 11 -3.37 2.63 -56.26
CA ASP A 11 -2.68 2.60 -57.57
C ASP A 11 -3.70 2.49 -58.73
N ARG A 12 -4.80 1.78 -58.51
CA ARG A 12 -5.92 1.71 -59.47
C ARG A 12 -6.74 3.01 -59.53
N ALA A 13 -6.86 3.74 -58.42
CA ALA A 13 -7.53 5.04 -58.36
C ALA A 13 -6.70 6.16 -59.03
N VAL A 14 -5.38 6.14 -58.84
CA VAL A 14 -4.43 7.08 -59.47
C VAL A 14 -4.41 6.94 -60.99
N ASN A 15 -4.51 5.71 -61.51
CA ASN A 15 -4.57 5.46 -62.96
C ASN A 15 -5.89 5.91 -63.63
N HIS A 16 -6.92 6.28 -62.87
CA HIS A 16 -8.21 6.75 -63.40
C HIS A 16 -8.49 8.24 -63.15
N ALA A 17 -7.60 8.96 -62.45
CA ALA A 17 -7.72 10.40 -62.23
C ALA A 17 -6.90 11.22 -63.27
N PRO A 18 -7.31 12.44 -63.62
CA PRO A 18 -6.49 13.34 -64.45
C PRO A 18 -5.13 13.59 -63.77
N GLN A 19 -4.06 13.68 -64.56
CA GLN A 19 -2.67 13.78 -64.06
C GLN A 19 -2.52 14.88 -63.01
N MET A 20 -2.50 14.49 -61.73
CA MET A 20 -2.00 15.30 -60.64
C MET A 20 -0.61 14.78 -60.29
N HIS A 21 0.37 15.68 -60.26
CA HIS A 21 1.75 15.41 -59.85
C HIS A 21 1.84 15.23 -58.33
N VAL A 22 1.16 14.24 -57.79
CA VAL A 22 1.24 13.86 -56.38
C VAL A 22 1.56 12.37 -56.36
N THR A 23 2.71 12.01 -55.80
CA THR A 23 3.10 10.60 -55.71
C THR A 23 2.25 9.88 -54.66
N GLY A 24 2.15 8.56 -54.74
CA GLY A 24 1.40 7.76 -53.74
C GLY A 24 1.93 7.96 -52.32
N ASP A 25 3.24 8.18 -52.17
CA ASP A 25 3.91 8.45 -50.91
C ASP A 25 3.55 9.84 -50.35
N ASP A 26 3.44 10.86 -51.22
CA ASP A 26 2.97 12.20 -50.82
C ASP A 26 1.50 12.19 -50.37
N MET A 27 0.66 11.37 -51.01
CA MET A 27 -0.73 11.16 -50.57
C MET A 27 -0.82 10.38 -49.26
N LEU A 28 0.08 9.43 -49.01
CA LEU A 28 0.16 8.70 -47.75
C LEU A 28 0.67 9.59 -46.60
N ALA A 29 1.70 10.42 -46.84
CA ALA A 29 2.18 11.41 -45.87
C ALA A 29 1.11 12.48 -45.56
N ALA A 30 0.46 13.03 -46.59
CA ALA A 30 -0.65 13.98 -46.43
C ALA A 30 -1.91 13.33 -45.83
N GLY A 31 -2.09 12.03 -46.02
CA GLY A 31 -3.17 11.22 -45.45
C GLY A 31 -2.95 10.96 -43.96
N LYS A 32 -1.74 10.55 -43.56
CA LYS A 32 -1.35 10.34 -42.16
C LYS A 32 -1.47 11.64 -41.34
N GLY A 33 -0.98 12.76 -41.88
CA GLY A 33 -1.14 14.09 -41.25
C GLY A 33 -2.59 14.59 -41.13
N ARG A 34 -3.53 14.05 -41.93
CA ARG A 34 -4.98 14.38 -41.83
C ARG A 34 -5.75 13.50 -40.86
N VAL A 35 -5.27 12.29 -40.57
CA VAL A 35 -5.88 11.41 -39.56
C VAL A 35 -5.59 11.93 -38.15
N ARG A 36 -4.39 12.50 -37.90
CA ARG A 36 -4.05 13.23 -36.66
C ARG A 36 -5.05 14.33 -36.32
N ARG A 37 -5.42 15.19 -37.28
CA ARG A 37 -6.43 16.26 -37.06
C ARG A 37 -7.86 15.79 -36.82
N ARG A 38 -8.21 14.54 -37.18
CA ARG A 38 -9.57 14.03 -36.97
C ARG A 38 -9.75 13.35 -35.62
N ARG A 39 -8.68 12.94 -34.94
CA ARG A 39 -8.78 12.36 -33.59
C ARG A 39 -8.85 13.44 -32.50
N ALA A 40 -8.19 14.59 -32.70
CA ALA A 40 -8.34 15.76 -31.83
C ALA A 40 -9.72 16.47 -31.95
N VAL A 41 -10.54 16.17 -32.98
CA VAL A 41 -11.84 16.86 -33.23
C VAL A 41 -13.01 15.88 -33.37
N GLY A 42 -12.94 14.69 -32.76
CA GLY A 42 -14.16 13.93 -32.47
C GLY A 42 -14.06 12.42 -32.58
N ILE A 43 -14.27 11.78 -31.43
CA ILE A 43 -14.98 10.49 -31.33
C ILE A 43 -16.02 10.62 -30.20
N GLY A 44 -16.98 11.51 -30.40
CA GLY A 44 -18.27 11.41 -29.73
C GLY A 44 -19.20 10.54 -30.58
N GLY A 45 -19.47 9.30 -30.16
CA GLY A 45 -20.61 8.55 -30.70
C GLY A 45 -20.48 7.02 -30.74
N ALA A 46 -20.84 6.37 -29.63
CA ALA A 46 -21.71 5.18 -29.55
C ALA A 46 -21.72 4.70 -28.08
N LEU A 47 -22.63 5.13 -27.22
CA LEU A 47 -23.99 4.58 -27.08
C LEU A 47 -24.79 5.52 -26.15
N GLY A 48 -25.90 6.10 -26.63
CA GLY A 48 -26.78 6.91 -25.77
C GLY A 48 -27.71 7.90 -26.47
N THR A 49 -28.28 7.56 -27.62
CA THR A 49 -29.27 8.42 -28.31
C THR A 49 -30.70 7.99 -27.97
N ALA A 50 -31.38 8.76 -27.11
CA ALA A 50 -32.80 9.13 -27.25
C ALA A 50 -33.30 10.01 -26.06
N ALA A 51 -32.88 11.28 -25.96
CA ALA A 51 -33.62 12.26 -25.13
C ALA A 51 -33.45 13.75 -25.50
N LEU A 52 -32.35 14.17 -26.13
CA LEU A 52 -31.97 15.60 -26.21
C LEU A 52 -32.14 16.28 -27.58
N VAL A 53 -33.13 15.90 -28.39
CA VAL A 53 -33.40 16.58 -29.69
C VAL A 53 -34.60 17.55 -29.65
N ALA A 54 -35.31 17.65 -28.52
CA ALA A 54 -36.47 18.55 -28.42
C ALA A 54 -36.14 19.97 -27.89
N ALA A 55 -35.03 20.17 -27.18
CA ALA A 55 -34.77 21.43 -26.46
C ALA A 55 -34.01 22.50 -27.28
N VAL A 56 -33.34 22.13 -28.37
CA VAL A 56 -32.46 23.08 -29.11
C VAL A 56 -33.18 23.77 -30.29
N TRP A 57 -34.34 23.28 -30.72
CA TRP A 57 -35.04 23.82 -31.89
C TRP A 57 -36.13 24.87 -31.61
N SER A 58 -36.49 25.13 -30.34
CA SER A 58 -37.43 26.20 -29.99
C SER A 58 -36.73 27.34 -29.26
N GLY A 59 -36.22 28.28 -30.04
CA GLY A 59 -35.50 29.45 -29.52
C GLY A 59 -36.31 30.38 -28.61
N LEU A 60 -35.59 30.99 -27.67
CA LEU A 60 -35.84 32.27 -27.00
C LEU A 60 -34.45 32.89 -26.84
N ALA A 61 -33.90 33.60 -27.82
CA ALA A 61 -34.12 35.02 -28.12
C ALA A 61 -33.81 35.96 -26.92
N GLY A 62 -32.56 36.44 -26.85
CA GLY A 62 -32.23 37.73 -26.22
C GLY A 62 -31.03 37.71 -25.25
N GLY A 63 -29.81 37.71 -25.77
CA GLY A 63 -28.61 38.03 -24.98
C GLY A 63 -27.32 37.76 -25.76
N ASP A 64 -26.53 38.79 -26.02
CA ASP A 64 -25.15 38.71 -26.54
C ASP A 64 -24.20 38.11 -25.47
N GLY A 65 -24.47 36.87 -25.07
CA GLY A 65 -23.53 36.05 -24.33
C GLY A 65 -23.02 34.98 -25.27
N THR A 66 -21.79 35.15 -25.77
CA THR A 66 -21.05 34.01 -26.29
C THR A 66 -21.00 32.96 -25.18
N LEU A 67 -21.75 31.87 -25.35
CA LEU A 67 -21.56 30.63 -24.62
C LEU A 67 -20.19 30.08 -25.04
N LEU A 68 -19.13 30.66 -24.49
CA LEU A 68 -17.83 30.02 -24.41
C LEU A 68 -18.03 28.90 -23.39
N GLY A 69 -18.44 27.73 -23.87
CA GLY A 69 -18.35 26.52 -23.06
C GLY A 69 -16.89 26.33 -22.67
N THR A 70 -16.66 25.95 -21.41
CA THR A 70 -15.36 25.48 -20.96
C THR A 70 -14.94 24.30 -21.84
N THR A 71 -13.71 24.32 -22.34
CA THR A 71 -13.17 23.18 -23.09
C THR A 71 -12.98 22.03 -22.11
N GLU A 72 -13.80 20.99 -22.24
CA GLU A 72 -13.70 19.76 -21.44
C GLU A 72 -12.35 19.08 -21.69
N ILE A 73 -11.61 18.78 -20.63
CA ILE A 73 -10.30 18.12 -20.75
C ILE A 73 -10.53 16.67 -21.12
N GLN A 74 -10.00 16.25 -22.26
CA GLN A 74 -10.05 14.85 -22.68
C GLN A 74 -8.84 14.09 -22.10
N PRO A 75 -9.00 12.81 -21.71
CA PRO A 75 -7.87 11.97 -21.33
C PRO A 75 -6.83 11.92 -22.45
N ALA A 76 -5.55 11.83 -22.07
CA ALA A 76 -4.49 11.83 -23.08
C ALA A 76 -4.50 10.54 -23.90
N THR A 77 -4.08 10.67 -25.16
CA THR A 77 -3.79 9.53 -26.02
C THR A 77 -2.32 9.12 -25.88
N SER A 78 -1.94 7.99 -26.48
CA SER A 78 -0.52 7.61 -26.59
C SER A 78 0.34 8.76 -27.10
N VAL A 79 1.46 9.05 -26.42
CA VAL A 79 2.41 10.13 -26.79
C VAL A 79 3.00 9.89 -28.18
N TRP A 80 3.25 8.63 -28.52
CA TRP A 80 3.88 8.23 -29.78
C TRP A 80 2.97 7.30 -30.57
N GLU A 81 2.90 7.46 -31.89
CA GLU A 81 2.22 6.48 -32.75
C GLU A 81 3.08 5.20 -32.90
N GLU A 82 2.42 4.05 -33.06
CA GLU A 82 3.10 2.78 -33.36
C GLU A 82 3.86 2.90 -34.69
N GLY A 83 5.17 2.63 -34.67
CA GLY A 83 6.04 2.74 -35.84
C GLY A 83 6.52 4.15 -36.18
N GLU A 84 6.20 5.17 -35.35
CA GLU A 84 6.74 6.53 -35.51
C GLU A 84 8.23 6.59 -35.16
N THR A 85 9.04 7.18 -36.06
CA THR A 85 10.45 7.51 -35.77
C THR A 85 10.52 8.80 -34.98
N VAL A 86 11.21 8.78 -33.84
CA VAL A 86 11.41 9.94 -32.97
C VAL A 86 12.88 10.35 -33.02
N ASP A 87 13.15 11.62 -33.26
CA ASP A 87 14.49 12.21 -33.18
C ASP A 87 14.39 13.69 -32.81
N ALA A 88 14.36 13.98 -31.51
CA ALA A 88 14.09 15.32 -31.00
C ALA A 88 14.89 15.62 -29.73
N ALA A 89 15.32 16.88 -29.57
CA ALA A 89 15.86 17.34 -28.28
C ALA A 89 14.69 17.58 -27.33
N LEU A 90 14.75 17.01 -26.12
CA LEU A 90 13.76 17.25 -25.07
C LEU A 90 14.11 18.54 -24.32
N PHE A 91 15.34 18.63 -23.82
CA PHE A 91 15.91 19.83 -23.23
C PHE A 91 17.42 19.91 -23.47
N THR A 92 17.98 21.11 -23.29
CA THR A 92 19.43 21.34 -23.40
C THR A 92 19.94 22.24 -22.29
N GLY A 93 21.10 21.91 -21.74
CA GLY A 93 21.84 22.73 -20.79
C GLY A 93 21.24 22.80 -19.39
N LEU A 94 20.50 21.78 -18.95
CA LEU A 94 19.98 21.71 -17.58
C LEU A 94 21.16 21.66 -16.61
N GLN A 95 21.32 22.72 -15.80
CA GLN A 95 22.42 22.84 -14.85
C GLN A 95 22.03 22.23 -13.51
N THR A 96 22.86 21.32 -12.99
CA THR A 96 22.73 20.76 -11.65
C THR A 96 24.07 20.86 -10.92
N ILE A 97 24.05 20.77 -9.60
CA ILE A 97 25.25 20.67 -8.77
C ILE A 97 25.03 19.49 -7.84
N ASP A 98 25.93 18.52 -7.89
CA ASP A 98 25.84 17.32 -7.05
C ASP A 98 26.30 17.57 -5.60
N GLN A 99 26.22 16.52 -4.77
CA GLN A 99 26.64 16.57 -3.37
C GLN A 99 28.14 16.88 -3.21
N ASP A 100 28.96 16.56 -4.21
CA ASP A 100 30.40 16.83 -4.27
C ASP A 100 30.72 18.23 -4.83
N GLN A 101 29.71 19.07 -5.07
CA GLN A 101 29.82 20.41 -5.64
C GLN A 101 30.36 20.44 -7.09
N VAL A 102 30.16 19.35 -7.82
CA VAL A 102 30.46 19.26 -9.26
C VAL A 102 29.26 19.77 -10.04
N ALA A 103 29.52 20.73 -10.94
CA ALA A 103 28.50 21.25 -11.83
C ALA A 103 28.35 20.33 -13.05
N HIS A 104 27.12 19.93 -13.34
CA HIS A 104 26.74 19.16 -14.53
C HIS A 104 25.91 19.99 -15.48
N ALA A 105 26.00 19.68 -16.77
CA ALA A 105 25.25 20.35 -17.82
C ALA A 105 24.59 19.29 -18.71
N TYR A 106 23.37 18.91 -18.35
CA TYR A 106 22.66 17.82 -19.01
C TYR A 106 21.91 18.27 -20.26
N ASP A 107 22.06 17.47 -21.32
CA ASP A 107 21.26 17.52 -22.54
C ASP A 107 20.50 16.20 -22.71
N ALA A 108 19.23 16.26 -23.10
CA ALA A 108 18.41 15.08 -23.32
C ALA A 108 17.85 15.03 -24.74
N ARG A 109 17.98 13.88 -25.39
CA ARG A 109 17.45 13.63 -26.74
C ARG A 109 16.60 12.37 -26.76
N LEU A 110 15.40 12.49 -27.31
CA LEU A 110 14.51 11.37 -27.58
C LEU A 110 14.85 10.75 -28.94
N GLY A 111 14.98 9.42 -28.96
CA GLY A 111 15.34 8.65 -30.15
C GLY A 111 14.52 7.37 -30.25
N ARG A 112 14.02 7.07 -31.46
CA ARG A 112 13.52 5.73 -31.81
C ARG A 112 14.11 5.32 -33.16
N VAL A 113 15.14 4.48 -33.11
CA VAL A 113 15.98 4.13 -34.28
C VAL A 113 15.30 3.12 -35.22
N THR A 114 14.44 2.25 -34.69
CA THR A 114 13.66 1.27 -35.46
C THR A 114 12.18 1.46 -35.21
N SER A 115 11.33 1.15 -36.20
CA SER A 115 9.86 1.20 -36.01
C SER A 115 9.37 0.27 -34.91
N ASP A 116 10.18 -0.72 -34.57
CA ASP A 116 9.94 -1.70 -33.52
C ASP A 116 10.85 -1.34 -32.32
N GLY A 117 10.27 -0.94 -31.20
CA GLY A 117 10.98 -0.64 -29.94
C GLY A 117 10.42 0.58 -29.18
N PRO A 118 10.70 0.70 -27.88
CA PRO A 118 10.33 1.88 -27.11
C PRO A 118 11.10 3.12 -27.60
N VAL A 119 10.61 4.31 -27.28
CA VAL A 119 11.46 5.52 -27.38
C VAL A 119 12.56 5.40 -26.35
N THR A 120 13.77 5.85 -26.67
CA THR A 120 14.91 5.92 -25.76
C THR A 120 15.25 7.38 -25.51
N LEU A 121 15.55 7.72 -24.25
CA LEU A 121 16.16 8.98 -23.86
C LEU A 121 17.67 8.80 -23.80
N THR A 122 18.40 9.53 -24.64
CA THR A 122 19.86 9.66 -24.55
C THR A 122 20.18 10.90 -23.72
N LEU A 123 20.75 10.70 -22.54
CA LEU A 123 21.22 11.75 -21.64
C LEU A 123 22.71 11.98 -21.86
N SER A 124 23.11 13.24 -22.06
CA SER A 124 24.51 13.64 -22.19
C SER A 124 24.89 14.65 -21.12
N ASP A 125 26.11 14.59 -20.61
CA ASP A 125 26.70 15.58 -19.70
C ASP A 125 27.93 16.21 -20.37
N GLY A 126 27.90 17.53 -20.58
CA GLY A 126 29.00 18.23 -21.27
C GLY A 126 29.26 17.73 -22.70
N GLY A 127 28.28 17.10 -23.34
CA GLY A 127 28.37 16.53 -24.69
C GLY A 127 28.82 15.07 -24.77
N GLU A 128 29.13 14.42 -23.65
CA GLU A 128 29.38 12.97 -23.60
C GLU A 128 28.09 12.24 -23.19
N VAL A 129 27.72 11.18 -23.90
CA VAL A 129 26.55 10.36 -23.54
C VAL A 129 26.86 9.62 -22.24
N VAL A 130 26.08 9.91 -21.19
CA VAL A 130 26.22 9.30 -19.87
C VAL A 130 25.19 8.22 -19.61
N GLU A 131 24.03 8.28 -20.27
CA GLU A 131 22.95 7.32 -20.06
C GLU A 131 22.06 7.16 -21.29
N GLU A 132 21.54 5.95 -21.50
CA GLU A 132 20.49 5.66 -22.47
C GLU A 132 19.38 4.86 -21.80
N VAL A 133 18.20 5.48 -21.66
CA VAL A 133 17.10 4.94 -20.86
C VAL A 133 15.90 4.66 -21.78
N PRO A 134 15.39 3.42 -21.87
CA PRO A 134 14.16 3.14 -22.61
C PRO A 134 12.93 3.66 -21.87
N ALA A 135 11.93 4.11 -22.61
CA ALA A 135 10.64 4.55 -22.07
C ALA A 135 9.89 3.37 -21.43
N GLN A 136 9.21 3.66 -20.33
CA GLN A 136 8.19 2.83 -19.70
C GLN A 136 6.88 3.61 -19.64
N SER A 137 5.75 2.97 -19.92
CA SER A 137 4.46 3.63 -19.94
C SER A 137 3.58 3.12 -18.79
N PRO A 138 3.65 3.72 -17.59
CA PRO A 138 2.89 3.25 -16.43
C PRO A 138 1.37 3.43 -16.63
N VAL A 139 0.97 4.49 -17.31
CA VAL A 139 -0.41 4.73 -17.75
C VAL A 139 -0.43 5.17 -19.21
N PRO A 140 -1.55 4.96 -19.94
CA PRO A 140 -1.67 5.45 -21.32
C PRO A 140 -1.41 6.96 -21.40
N GLY A 141 -0.52 7.36 -22.32
CA GLY A 141 -0.20 8.78 -22.54
C GLY A 141 0.91 9.35 -21.66
N LEU A 142 1.45 8.56 -20.70
CA LEU A 142 2.63 8.92 -19.92
C LEU A 142 3.82 8.03 -20.32
N GLU A 143 4.96 8.65 -20.60
CA GLU A 143 6.21 7.95 -20.87
C GLU A 143 7.26 8.36 -19.84
N VAL A 144 7.82 7.39 -19.14
CA VAL A 144 8.76 7.58 -18.04
C VAL A 144 10.10 6.96 -18.41
N PHE A 145 11.16 7.74 -18.28
CA PHE A 145 12.54 7.34 -18.47
C PHE A 145 13.22 7.37 -17.10
N ALA A 146 13.19 6.25 -16.39
CA ALA A 146 13.79 6.12 -15.05
C ALA A 146 15.24 5.64 -15.16
N GLY A 147 16.17 6.59 -15.08
CA GLY A 147 17.61 6.36 -15.10
C GLY A 147 18.28 6.44 -13.74
N GLU A 148 19.58 6.14 -13.68
CA GLU A 148 20.41 6.26 -12.48
C GLU A 148 20.71 7.71 -12.12
N ARG A 149 20.83 8.61 -13.10
CA ARG A 149 21.14 10.03 -12.89
C ARG A 149 19.90 10.90 -12.91
N MET A 150 18.87 10.47 -13.64
CA MET A 150 17.72 11.30 -13.93
C MET A 150 16.48 10.46 -14.19
N THR A 151 15.36 10.90 -13.65
CA THR A 151 14.04 10.43 -14.08
C THR A 151 13.36 11.53 -14.88
N VAL A 152 12.82 11.18 -16.04
CA VAL A 152 12.07 12.12 -16.91
C VAL A 152 10.71 11.54 -17.23
N ALA A 153 9.65 12.32 -16.99
CA ALA A 153 8.29 11.99 -17.40
C ALA A 153 7.88 12.89 -18.56
N VAL A 154 7.27 12.33 -19.61
CA VAL A 154 6.85 13.02 -20.82
C VAL A 154 5.41 12.65 -21.16
N TRP A 155 4.58 13.65 -21.45
CA TRP A 155 3.19 13.46 -21.90
C TRP A 155 2.79 14.54 -22.90
N ALA A 156 1.75 14.27 -23.69
CA ALA A 156 1.11 15.28 -24.53
C ALA A 156 0.02 15.97 -23.72
N GLU A 157 0.10 17.29 -23.54
CA GLU A 157 -0.94 18.05 -22.84
C GLU A 157 -2.18 18.23 -23.75
N PRO A 158 -3.37 17.79 -23.31
CA PRO A 158 -4.61 18.07 -24.02
C PRO A 158 -4.94 19.57 -24.07
N GLU A 159 -5.79 19.96 -25.02
CA GLU A 159 -6.31 21.32 -25.10
C GLU A 159 -7.16 21.64 -23.85
N GLY A 160 -6.99 22.82 -23.27
CA GLY A 160 -7.72 23.26 -22.07
C GLY A 160 -6.98 23.07 -20.75
N VAL A 161 -5.83 22.37 -20.75
CA VAL A 161 -4.95 22.26 -19.59
C VAL A 161 -4.26 23.59 -19.31
N VAL A 162 -4.36 24.04 -18.06
CA VAL A 162 -3.70 25.24 -17.54
C VAL A 162 -2.36 24.86 -16.89
N ALA A 163 -2.37 23.77 -16.13
CA ALA A 163 -1.18 23.23 -15.47
C ALA A 163 -1.24 21.71 -15.40
N SER A 164 -0.08 21.08 -15.25
CA SER A 164 0.04 19.64 -15.05
C SER A 164 0.81 19.36 -13.77
N VAL A 165 0.42 18.34 -13.04
CA VAL A 165 1.07 17.94 -11.78
C VAL A 165 1.38 16.46 -11.83
N PRO A 166 2.65 16.06 -11.98
CA PRO A 166 3.03 14.65 -11.92
C PRO A 166 2.73 14.08 -10.55
N LEU A 167 2.07 12.92 -10.51
CA LEU A 167 1.92 12.12 -9.29
C LEU A 167 3.08 11.15 -9.22
N VAL A 168 3.96 11.33 -8.24
CA VAL A 168 4.99 10.36 -7.89
C VAL A 168 4.59 9.61 -6.61
N GLY A 169 5.21 8.49 -6.30
CA GLY A 169 4.83 7.75 -5.10
C GLY A 169 5.99 6.97 -4.46
N PRO A 170 5.74 6.34 -3.28
CA PRO A 170 4.54 6.46 -2.45
C PRO A 170 4.54 7.64 -1.45
N LEU A 171 5.68 8.27 -1.19
CA LEU A 171 5.88 9.11 0.01
C LEU A 171 5.88 10.63 -0.25
N ASP A 172 6.06 11.06 -1.49
CA ASP A 172 6.13 12.47 -1.86
C ASP A 172 5.30 12.70 -3.13
N PRO A 173 3.97 12.81 -3.05
CA PRO A 173 3.14 12.88 -4.25
C PRO A 173 3.40 14.09 -5.14
N GLY A 174 4.14 15.11 -4.67
CA GLY A 174 4.32 16.40 -5.33
C GLY A 174 5.76 16.91 -5.37
N GLY A 175 6.73 16.02 -5.58
CA GLY A 175 8.16 16.40 -5.64
C GLY A 175 8.44 17.61 -6.55
N PRO A 176 9.58 18.32 -6.39
CA PRO A 176 9.83 19.68 -6.89
C PRO A 176 10.00 19.81 -8.42
N ALA A 177 9.49 18.88 -9.21
CA ALA A 177 9.62 18.89 -10.65
C ALA A 177 8.75 19.98 -11.27
N THR A 178 9.40 21.06 -11.71
CA THR A 178 8.76 22.04 -12.57
C THR A 178 8.42 21.41 -13.91
N VAL A 179 7.15 21.49 -14.32
CA VAL A 179 6.72 21.06 -15.65
C VAL A 179 7.21 22.06 -16.69
N GLN A 180 7.89 21.55 -17.69
CA GLN A 180 8.38 22.31 -18.84
C GLN A 180 7.70 21.83 -20.12
N ARG A 181 7.77 22.64 -21.17
CA ARG A 181 7.15 22.33 -22.47
C ARG A 181 8.17 22.41 -23.58
N THR A 182 8.05 21.53 -24.56
CA THR A 182 8.88 21.54 -25.78
C THR A 182 8.07 21.14 -26.99
N GLN A 183 8.52 21.54 -28.17
CA GLN A 183 7.87 21.17 -29.43
C GLN A 183 8.57 19.95 -30.05
N VAL A 184 7.83 18.87 -30.23
CA VAL A 184 8.31 17.65 -30.93
C VAL A 184 7.35 17.33 -32.07
N ALA A 185 7.86 17.32 -33.32
CA ALA A 185 7.09 16.96 -34.51
C ALA A 185 5.73 17.68 -34.66
N ASP A 186 5.71 19.01 -34.42
CA ASP A 186 4.52 19.88 -34.44
C ASP A 186 3.48 19.63 -33.32
N GLU A 187 3.84 18.85 -32.29
CA GLU A 187 3.05 18.67 -31.06
C GLU A 187 3.81 19.26 -29.86
N GLU A 188 3.07 19.90 -28.95
CA GLU A 188 3.65 20.40 -27.70
C GLU A 188 3.62 19.27 -26.68
N LEU A 189 4.78 18.90 -26.19
CA LEU A 189 4.93 17.90 -25.13
C LEU A 189 5.29 18.61 -23.84
N ALA A 190 4.64 18.21 -22.76
CA ALA A 190 5.04 18.57 -21.42
C ALA A 190 5.98 17.50 -20.86
N TYR A 191 6.91 17.93 -20.02
CA TYR A 191 7.82 17.03 -19.33
C TYR A 191 8.20 17.54 -17.95
N ALA A 192 8.50 16.60 -17.06
CA ALA A 192 9.01 16.84 -15.71
C ALA A 192 10.33 16.09 -15.52
N VAL A 193 11.28 16.71 -14.82
CA VAL A 193 12.63 16.18 -14.62
C VAL A 193 12.97 16.13 -13.14
N TRP A 194 13.43 14.96 -12.69
CA TRP A 194 14.07 14.75 -11.39
C TRP A 194 15.53 14.42 -11.62
N ALA A 195 16.42 15.34 -11.28
CA ALA A 195 17.85 15.12 -11.35
C ALA A 195 18.37 14.58 -10.01
N GLY A 196 18.96 13.39 -10.01
CA GLY A 196 19.46 12.70 -8.82
C GLY A 196 20.53 13.48 -8.04
N ASP A 197 21.18 14.44 -8.71
CA ASP A 197 22.16 15.35 -8.12
C ASP A 197 21.52 16.38 -7.18
N VAL A 198 20.24 16.73 -7.40
CA VAL A 198 19.53 17.81 -6.70
C VAL A 198 18.49 17.26 -5.73
N VAL A 199 17.77 16.23 -6.16
CA VAL A 199 16.66 15.63 -5.40
C VAL A 199 16.71 14.11 -5.51
N PRO A 200 16.26 13.37 -4.49
CA PRO A 200 16.08 11.93 -4.60
C PRO A 200 15.21 11.59 -5.83
N LEU A 201 15.64 10.58 -6.59
CA LEU A 201 14.86 10.11 -7.72
C LEU A 201 13.57 9.45 -7.23
N PRO A 202 12.41 9.73 -7.87
CA PRO A 202 11.16 9.10 -7.49
C PRO A 202 11.24 7.59 -7.72
N GLN A 203 10.69 6.81 -6.79
CA GLN A 203 10.60 5.34 -6.96
C GLN A 203 9.68 4.98 -8.13
N ALA A 204 8.61 5.76 -8.32
CA ALA A 204 7.70 5.62 -9.45
C ALA A 204 7.05 6.96 -9.78
N VAL A 205 6.89 7.23 -11.08
CA VAL A 205 5.96 8.24 -11.60
C VAL A 205 4.70 7.49 -12.02
N ARG A 206 3.58 7.75 -11.34
CA ARG A 206 2.37 6.92 -11.41
C ARG A 206 1.36 7.45 -12.43
N ASP A 207 1.11 8.75 -12.42
CA ASP A 207 0.13 9.42 -13.27
C ASP A 207 0.49 10.92 -13.39
N VAL A 208 -0.31 11.69 -14.12
CA VAL A 208 -0.24 13.16 -14.15
C VAL A 208 -1.65 13.72 -13.97
N TYR A 209 -1.84 14.67 -13.05
CA TYR A 209 -3.07 15.44 -12.97
C TYR A 209 -3.02 16.59 -13.96
N LEU A 210 -4.03 16.66 -14.81
CA LEU A 210 -4.25 17.74 -15.76
C LEU A 210 -5.24 18.72 -15.15
N VAL A 211 -4.75 19.89 -14.79
CA VAL A 211 -5.52 20.95 -14.13
C VAL A 211 -6.04 21.90 -15.20
N GLY A 212 -7.34 21.91 -15.41
CA GLY A 212 -8.01 22.83 -16.32
C GLY A 212 -8.44 24.12 -15.64
N GLN A 213 -9.39 24.81 -16.27
CA GLN A 213 -10.01 25.97 -15.64
C GLN A 213 -10.85 25.52 -14.44
N ASP A 214 -11.90 24.72 -14.65
CA ASP A 214 -12.89 24.38 -13.61
C ASP A 214 -12.88 22.90 -13.19
N GLU A 215 -12.00 22.08 -13.74
CA GLU A 215 -11.94 20.64 -13.45
C GLU A 215 -10.49 20.13 -13.44
N VAL A 216 -10.27 19.02 -12.74
CA VAL A 216 -9.02 18.25 -12.77
C VAL A 216 -9.33 16.84 -13.25
N VAL A 217 -8.50 16.31 -14.14
CA VAL A 217 -8.59 14.92 -14.58
C VAL A 217 -7.22 14.25 -14.45
N SER A 218 -7.19 12.96 -14.16
CA SER A 218 -5.94 12.20 -14.27
C SER A 218 -5.65 11.89 -15.75
N LEU A 219 -4.38 11.80 -16.13
CA LEU A 219 -3.96 11.47 -17.49
C LEU A 219 -4.50 10.12 -17.93
N ALA A 220 -4.54 9.16 -16.99
CA ALA A 220 -5.16 7.85 -17.16
C ALA A 220 -6.70 7.90 -17.36
N GLY A 221 -7.32 9.05 -17.12
CA GLY A 221 -8.77 9.25 -17.20
C GLY A 221 -9.53 8.84 -15.94
N THR A 222 -8.84 8.65 -14.81
CA THR A 222 -9.48 8.43 -13.51
C THR A 222 -10.21 9.72 -13.09
N ALA A 223 -11.43 9.58 -12.58
CA ALA A 223 -12.20 10.71 -12.08
C ALA A 223 -11.56 11.27 -10.82
N VAL A 224 -11.35 12.58 -10.78
CA VAL A 224 -10.80 13.31 -9.63
C VAL A 224 -11.88 14.25 -9.13
N GLY A 225 -12.18 14.23 -7.84
CA GLY A 225 -13.11 15.19 -7.25
C GLY A 225 -12.48 16.57 -7.33
N SER A 226 -13.22 17.59 -7.78
CA SER A 226 -12.70 18.96 -7.84
C SER A 226 -13.76 20.00 -7.54
N GLU A 227 -13.34 21.09 -6.91
CA GLU A 227 -14.20 22.19 -6.47
C GLU A 227 -13.54 23.55 -6.74
N VAL A 228 -14.33 24.51 -7.17
CA VAL A 228 -13.87 25.88 -7.45
C VAL A 228 -14.26 26.82 -6.32
N LEU A 229 -13.27 27.37 -5.65
CA LEU A 229 -13.42 28.31 -4.54
C LEU A 229 -13.14 29.75 -5.02
N ARG A 230 -13.89 30.73 -4.49
CA ARG A 230 -13.75 32.15 -4.85
C ARG A 230 -13.90 33.07 -3.63
N ALA A 231 -12.82 33.74 -3.23
CA ALA A 231 -12.82 34.68 -2.12
C ALA A 231 -11.97 35.91 -2.47
N GLY A 232 -12.46 37.12 -2.21
CA GLY A 232 -11.66 38.34 -2.36
C GLY A 232 -11.18 38.62 -3.79
N GLY A 233 -11.82 38.04 -4.82
CA GLY A 233 -11.32 38.09 -6.20
C GLY A 233 -10.20 37.09 -6.51
N VAL A 234 -9.74 36.32 -5.52
CA VAL A 234 -8.89 35.14 -5.72
C VAL A 234 -9.78 33.95 -6.09
N ARG A 235 -9.28 33.12 -7.00
CA ARG A 235 -9.92 31.88 -7.42
C ARG A 235 -8.95 30.73 -7.20
N ALA A 236 -9.44 29.63 -6.64
CA ALA A 236 -8.69 28.40 -6.51
C ALA A 236 -9.52 27.21 -7.03
N LEU A 237 -8.85 26.26 -7.67
CA LEU A 237 -9.39 24.94 -8.01
C LEU A 237 -8.74 23.93 -7.08
N ALA A 238 -9.49 23.37 -6.15
CA ALA A 238 -9.04 22.29 -5.27
C ALA A 238 -9.49 20.94 -5.82
N TRP A 239 -8.72 19.88 -5.57
CA TRP A 239 -9.08 18.53 -6.01
C TRP A 239 -8.56 17.44 -5.07
N SER A 240 -9.19 16.27 -5.15
CA SER A 240 -8.84 15.10 -4.37
C SER A 240 -8.98 13.82 -5.19
N ASP A 241 -8.04 12.91 -4.98
CA ASP A 241 -8.07 11.55 -5.49
C ASP A 241 -7.97 10.60 -4.29
N ARG A 242 -9.15 10.20 -3.79
CA ARG A 242 -9.28 9.30 -2.64
C ARG A 242 -8.66 7.93 -2.88
N GLU A 243 -8.71 7.40 -4.11
CA GLU A 243 -8.14 6.09 -4.44
C GLU A 243 -6.62 6.11 -4.30
N ARG A 244 -6.01 7.24 -4.68
CA ARG A 244 -4.56 7.44 -4.57
C ARG A 244 -4.13 8.13 -3.28
N GLY A 245 -5.08 8.53 -2.43
CA GLY A 245 -4.83 9.16 -1.13
C GLY A 245 -4.13 10.51 -1.26
N VAL A 246 -4.50 11.33 -2.24
CA VAL A 246 -3.88 12.65 -2.45
C VAL A 246 -4.91 13.76 -2.61
N TRP A 247 -4.50 14.99 -2.34
CA TRP A 247 -5.27 16.20 -2.61
C TRP A 247 -4.35 17.30 -3.12
N GLY A 248 -4.90 18.30 -3.79
CA GLY A 248 -4.14 19.42 -4.28
C GLY A 248 -5.00 20.64 -4.57
N TYR A 249 -4.35 21.73 -4.95
CA TYR A 249 -5.03 22.94 -5.42
C TYR A 249 -4.17 23.77 -6.36
N ALA A 250 -4.83 24.57 -7.19
CA ALA A 250 -4.21 25.57 -8.05
C ALA A 250 -4.90 26.91 -7.80
N VAL A 251 -4.13 27.93 -7.45
CA VAL A 251 -4.63 29.31 -7.34
C VAL A 251 -4.37 30.04 -8.66
N ASP A 252 -5.35 30.78 -9.16
CA ASP A 252 -5.19 31.59 -10.38
C ASP A 252 -4.01 32.57 -10.22
N GLY A 253 -3.07 32.53 -11.15
CA GLY A 253 -1.84 33.36 -11.14
C GLY A 253 -0.64 32.71 -10.44
N GLN A 254 -0.80 31.52 -9.85
CA GLN A 254 0.31 30.72 -9.34
C GLN A 254 0.95 29.91 -10.47
N ASP A 255 2.29 29.88 -10.52
CA ASP A 255 3.04 29.18 -11.58
C ASP A 255 2.92 27.65 -11.50
N SER A 256 2.78 27.11 -10.29
CA SER A 256 2.78 25.67 -10.03
C SER A 256 1.67 25.30 -9.04
N PRO A 257 0.75 24.41 -9.40
CA PRO A 257 -0.21 23.85 -8.44
C PRO A 257 0.48 23.07 -7.32
N PHE A 258 -0.26 22.86 -6.24
CA PHE A 258 0.16 22.11 -5.07
C PHE A 258 -0.48 20.71 -5.05
N LEU A 259 0.25 19.71 -4.56
CA LEU A 259 -0.24 18.34 -4.40
C LEU A 259 0.43 17.70 -3.18
N GLU A 260 -0.37 17.10 -2.32
CA GLU A 260 0.06 16.46 -1.08
C GLU A 260 -0.69 15.16 -0.81
N GLN A 261 -0.14 14.36 0.10
CA GLN A 261 -0.83 13.17 0.59
C GLN A 261 -2.00 13.59 1.46
N LEU A 262 -3.20 13.09 1.12
CA LEU A 262 -4.41 13.34 1.89
C LEU A 262 -4.36 12.57 3.19
N GLY A 263 -4.60 13.26 4.31
CA GLY A 263 -4.65 12.62 5.62
C GLY A 263 -3.29 12.32 6.24
N HIS A 264 -2.18 12.78 5.66
CA HIS A 264 -0.87 12.81 6.34
C HIS A 264 -0.99 13.56 7.69
N TRP A 265 -1.88 14.56 7.75
CA TRP A 265 -2.28 15.30 8.95
C TRP A 265 -3.81 15.40 9.01
N PRO A 266 -4.41 15.51 10.21
CA PRO A 266 -5.85 15.73 10.35
C PRO A 266 -6.30 17.01 9.64
N ALA A 267 -5.58 18.11 9.82
CA ALA A 267 -5.72 19.36 9.07
C ALA A 267 -4.46 19.59 8.23
N GLN A 268 -4.57 20.22 7.07
CA GLN A 268 -3.41 20.49 6.21
C GLN A 268 -3.20 22.00 6.01
N PRO A 269 -1.96 22.49 6.21
CA PRO A 269 -1.67 23.92 6.17
C PRO A 269 -1.92 24.49 4.78
N ALA A 270 -2.18 25.80 4.75
CA ALA A 270 -2.26 26.52 3.49
C ALA A 270 -0.87 26.80 2.92
N SER A 271 -0.67 26.57 1.61
CA SER A 271 0.30 27.39 0.88
C SER A 271 -0.39 28.67 0.46
N PHE A 272 0.39 29.74 0.49
CA PHE A 272 -0.07 31.07 0.18
C PHE A 272 0.30 31.42 -1.26
N ALA A 273 -0.67 31.87 -2.02
CA ALA A 273 -0.48 32.34 -3.38
C ALA A 273 -0.89 33.81 -3.49
N PHE A 274 -0.13 34.58 -4.26
CA PHE A 274 -0.48 35.96 -4.57
C PHE A 274 -1.01 36.04 -5.98
N SER A 275 -2.18 36.68 -6.12
CA SER A 275 -2.66 37.15 -7.42
C SER A 275 -1.79 38.29 -7.96
N GLU A 276 -1.83 38.51 -9.28
CA GLU A 276 -1.12 39.62 -9.94
C GLU A 276 -1.49 41.01 -9.36
N ASP A 277 -2.70 41.14 -8.80
CA ASP A 277 -3.20 42.36 -8.18
C ASP A 277 -2.72 42.57 -6.73
N GLY A 278 -1.85 41.68 -6.22
CA GLY A 278 -1.27 41.76 -4.86
C GLY A 278 -2.22 41.35 -3.75
N ARG A 279 -3.34 40.69 -4.09
CA ARG A 279 -4.19 39.99 -3.10
C ARG A 279 -3.64 38.60 -2.89
N GLY A 280 -3.49 38.22 -1.64
CA GLY A 280 -3.05 36.89 -1.26
C GLY A 280 -4.23 35.99 -0.92
N GLY A 281 -4.12 34.72 -1.28
CA GLY A 281 -5.09 33.68 -0.94
C GLY A 281 -4.40 32.45 -0.36
N ALA A 282 -5.08 31.80 0.59
CA ALA A 282 -4.61 30.61 1.27
C ALA A 282 -5.67 29.51 1.14
N VAL A 283 -5.28 28.32 0.70
CA VAL A 283 -6.18 27.15 0.57
C VAL A 283 -5.81 26.12 1.62
N THR A 284 -6.75 25.76 2.51
CA THR A 284 -6.52 24.77 3.58
C THR A 284 -7.57 23.66 3.55
N VAL A 285 -7.22 22.49 4.07
CA VAL A 285 -8.15 21.37 4.32
C VAL A 285 -8.34 21.23 5.82
N LEU A 286 -9.60 21.31 6.25
CA LEU A 286 -9.98 21.10 7.65
C LEU A 286 -10.06 19.60 7.98
N PRO A 287 -9.98 19.24 9.28
CA PRO A 287 -10.24 17.87 9.73
C PRO A 287 -11.59 17.35 9.25
N GLU A 288 -11.67 16.04 9.01
CA GLU A 288 -12.95 15.39 8.68
C GLU A 288 -13.96 15.65 9.80
N GLY A 289 -15.18 16.07 9.43
CA GLY A 289 -16.22 16.43 10.39
C GLY A 289 -16.10 17.82 11.01
N ALA A 290 -15.05 18.59 10.70
CA ALA A 290 -14.96 19.99 11.10
C ALA A 290 -15.92 20.87 10.29
N GLU A 291 -16.41 21.94 10.93
CA GLU A 291 -17.20 22.99 10.29
C GLU A 291 -16.50 24.35 10.43
N LEU A 292 -16.31 25.06 9.32
CA LEU A 292 -15.75 26.42 9.31
C LEU A 292 -16.57 27.40 10.16
N ASP A 293 -15.93 28.04 11.14
CA ASP A 293 -16.52 29.13 11.92
C ASP A 293 -16.34 30.48 11.22
N ARG A 294 -17.37 30.87 10.48
CA ARG A 294 -17.40 32.14 9.74
C ARG A 294 -17.53 33.39 10.63
N MET A 295 -17.79 33.23 11.94
CA MET A 295 -17.93 34.38 12.85
C MET A 295 -16.58 34.97 13.29
N GLY A 296 -15.48 34.24 13.08
CA GLY A 296 -14.13 34.64 13.49
C GLY A 296 -13.38 35.56 12.52
N LEU A 297 -13.90 35.78 11.31
CA LEU A 297 -13.21 36.55 10.25
C LEU A 297 -13.15 38.04 10.57
N ALA A 298 -11.97 38.64 10.38
CA ALA A 298 -11.76 40.07 10.57
C ALA A 298 -12.42 40.90 9.44
N ASP A 299 -12.69 42.18 9.71
CA ASP A 299 -13.20 43.11 8.71
C ASP A 299 -12.24 43.20 7.51
N GLY A 300 -12.69 42.75 6.33
CA GLY A 300 -11.92 42.78 5.08
C GLY A 300 -11.35 41.42 4.64
N GLU A 301 -11.49 40.39 5.47
CA GLU A 301 -11.22 39.01 5.08
C GLU A 301 -12.44 38.43 4.36
N GLU A 302 -12.18 37.77 3.23
CA GLU A 302 -13.21 37.04 2.49
C GLU A 302 -12.88 35.54 2.53
N VAL A 303 -13.92 34.71 2.65
CA VAL A 303 -13.78 33.26 2.71
C VAL A 303 -14.77 32.60 1.77
N ASP A 304 -14.35 31.48 1.17
CA ASP A 304 -15.23 30.52 0.52
C ASP A 304 -14.85 29.11 0.96
N SER A 305 -15.81 28.19 0.97
CA SER A 305 -15.56 26.81 1.38
C SER A 305 -16.44 25.81 0.64
N ALA A 306 -15.89 24.62 0.40
CA ALA A 306 -16.59 23.52 -0.25
C ALA A 306 -16.19 22.19 0.39
N ALA A 307 -17.10 21.20 0.32
CA ALA A 307 -16.81 19.84 0.74
C ALA A 307 -16.17 19.06 -0.40
N LEU A 308 -15.00 18.48 -0.14
CA LEU A 308 -14.22 17.66 -1.07
C LEU A 308 -13.88 16.34 -0.37
N ASP A 309 -14.40 15.22 -0.90
CA ASP A 309 -14.28 13.88 -0.31
C ASP A 309 -14.62 13.77 1.18
N GLY A 310 -15.58 14.59 1.64
CA GLY A 310 -16.05 14.59 3.04
C GLY A 310 -15.25 15.51 3.97
N ARG A 311 -14.25 16.24 3.45
CA ARG A 311 -13.50 17.27 4.18
C ARG A 311 -13.85 18.65 3.67
N GLU A 312 -13.86 19.65 4.54
CA GLU A 312 -14.09 21.04 4.14
C GLU A 312 -12.76 21.66 3.68
N VAL A 313 -12.73 22.12 2.43
CA VAL A 313 -11.62 22.91 1.86
C VAL A 313 -12.02 24.37 1.90
N VAL A 314 -11.12 25.21 2.40
CA VAL A 314 -11.38 26.62 2.65
C VAL A 314 -10.38 27.46 1.88
N LEU A 315 -10.87 28.44 1.11
CA LEU A 315 -10.09 29.51 0.52
C LEU A 315 -10.31 30.77 1.33
N THR A 316 -9.26 31.31 1.93
CA THR A 316 -9.28 32.66 2.50
C THR A 316 -8.54 33.64 1.58
N ALA A 317 -8.96 34.91 1.59
CA ALA A 317 -8.30 35.96 0.85
C ALA A 317 -8.21 37.25 1.67
N ALA A 318 -7.05 37.92 1.57
CA ALA A 318 -6.78 39.21 2.20
C ALA A 318 -5.90 40.11 1.33
N GLU A 319 -5.88 41.40 1.67
CA GLU A 319 -4.99 42.37 1.03
C GLU A 319 -3.59 42.33 1.64
N GLY A 320 -2.56 42.25 0.79
CA GLY A 320 -1.16 42.19 1.21
C GLY A 320 -0.72 40.81 1.69
N ASP A 321 0.29 40.78 2.56
CA ASP A 321 0.97 39.55 3.01
C ASP A 321 0.33 38.92 4.27
N VAL A 322 -0.90 39.33 4.62
CA VAL A 322 -1.61 38.80 5.80
C VAL A 322 -2.35 37.53 5.38
N VAL A 323 -2.05 36.42 6.05
CA VAL A 323 -2.82 35.18 5.94
C VAL A 323 -3.99 35.28 6.92
N PRO A 324 -5.25 35.21 6.46
CA PRO A 324 -6.40 35.20 7.35
C PRO A 324 -6.38 33.96 8.26
N ASP A 325 -6.63 34.17 9.56
CA ASP A 325 -6.76 33.08 10.51
C ASP A 325 -8.03 32.26 10.21
N VAL A 326 -7.88 30.97 9.92
CA VAL A 326 -9.02 30.06 9.77
C VAL A 326 -9.40 29.50 11.13
N THR A 327 -10.68 29.63 11.50
CA THR A 327 -11.23 29.03 12.73
C THR A 327 -12.28 28.00 12.37
N PHE A 328 -12.28 26.85 13.02
CA PHE A 328 -13.26 25.79 12.79
C PHE A 328 -13.77 25.19 14.09
N THR A 329 -14.91 24.50 14.01
CA THR A 329 -15.47 23.74 15.12
C THR A 329 -15.35 22.25 14.83
N LEU A 330 -14.90 21.47 15.81
CA LEU A 330 -14.82 20.02 15.78
C LEU A 330 -15.27 19.48 17.14
N ASP A 331 -16.26 18.59 17.17
CA ASP A 331 -16.84 18.02 18.41
C ASP A 331 -17.20 19.08 19.48
N ASP A 332 -17.93 20.12 19.07
CA ASP A 332 -18.36 21.27 19.90
C ASP A 332 -17.22 22.17 20.43
N ALA A 333 -15.97 21.91 20.07
CA ALA A 333 -14.82 22.74 20.42
C ALA A 333 -14.34 23.57 19.22
N THR A 334 -13.94 24.82 19.48
CA THR A 334 -13.49 25.77 18.45
C THR A 334 -11.97 25.90 18.45
N TYR A 335 -11.36 25.79 17.27
CA TYR A 335 -9.92 25.80 17.08
C TYR A 335 -9.49 26.82 16.03
N PRO A 336 -8.52 27.70 16.33
CA PRO A 336 -7.72 28.36 15.30
C PRO A 336 -6.86 27.30 14.60
N LEU A 337 -6.83 27.30 13.27
CA LEU A 337 -6.10 26.33 12.45
C LEU A 337 -4.61 26.29 12.79
N ASP A 338 -3.96 27.45 12.87
CA ASP A 338 -2.52 27.54 13.18
C ASP A 338 -2.20 26.97 14.56
N ALA A 339 -3.08 27.18 15.55
CA ALA A 339 -2.92 26.62 16.88
C ALA A 339 -3.09 25.09 16.84
N TYR A 340 -4.13 24.60 16.15
CA TYR A 340 -4.37 23.17 15.98
C TYR A 340 -3.19 22.46 15.27
N LEU A 341 -2.65 23.06 14.21
CA LEU A 341 -1.46 22.55 13.51
C LEU A 341 -0.20 22.59 14.37
N ALA A 342 -0.01 23.65 15.17
CA ALA A 342 1.12 23.74 16.09
C ALA A 342 1.06 22.68 17.19
N ASP A 343 -0.15 22.38 17.70
CA ASP A 343 -0.38 21.33 18.69
C ASP A 343 -0.10 19.93 18.10
N LEU A 344 -0.32 19.72 16.79
CA LEU A 344 -0.01 18.43 16.16
C LEU A 344 1.49 18.10 16.10
N VAL A 345 2.39 19.09 16.16
CA VAL A 345 3.86 18.84 16.05
C VAL A 345 4.64 19.04 17.34
N ALA A 346 3.98 19.48 18.41
CA ALA A 346 4.60 19.77 19.67
C ALA A 346 3.86 19.10 20.82
N LEU A 347 4.59 18.73 21.87
CA LEU A 347 4.03 18.16 23.09
C LEU A 347 4.42 19.00 24.29
N ASP A 348 3.42 19.58 24.93
CA ASP A 348 3.55 20.18 26.24
C ASP A 348 3.60 19.10 27.33
N THR A 349 4.60 19.26 28.20
CA THR A 349 4.79 18.43 29.39
C THR A 349 4.22 19.15 30.62
N VAL A 350 3.73 18.39 31.58
CA VAL A 350 3.19 18.90 32.85
C VAL A 350 4.22 19.73 33.64
N GLY A 351 5.52 19.44 33.44
CA GLY A 351 6.63 20.21 33.98
C GLY A 351 6.86 21.59 33.37
N GLY A 352 6.09 21.99 32.35
CA GLY A 352 6.19 23.28 31.67
C GLY A 352 7.26 23.34 30.56
N GLY A 353 7.74 22.20 30.10
CA GLY A 353 8.59 22.08 28.91
C GLY A 353 7.75 21.71 27.68
N GLN A 354 8.17 22.17 26.50
CA GLN A 354 7.61 21.77 25.21
C GLN A 354 8.64 20.91 24.48
N LEU A 355 8.18 19.81 23.91
CA LEU A 355 8.97 18.89 23.10
C LEU A 355 8.55 19.03 21.64
N THR A 356 9.51 19.27 20.75
CA THR A 356 9.32 19.17 19.30
C THR A 356 9.54 17.73 18.87
N VAL A 357 8.62 17.21 18.08
CA VAL A 357 8.69 15.86 17.52
C VAL A 357 9.46 15.91 16.21
N VAL A 358 10.58 15.19 16.11
CA VAL A 358 11.46 15.21 14.94
C VAL A 358 11.66 13.77 14.43
N PRO A 359 11.01 13.40 13.31
CA PRO A 359 11.27 12.14 12.61
C PRO A 359 12.73 12.04 12.19
N ASP A 360 13.26 10.82 12.17
CA ASP A 360 14.59 10.57 11.64
C ASP A 360 14.64 10.81 10.12
N GLU A 361 15.26 11.92 9.71
CA GLU A 361 15.38 12.34 8.31
C GLU A 361 16.26 11.41 7.48
N ASP A 362 17.16 10.63 8.12
CA ASP A 362 18.04 9.69 7.42
C ASP A 362 17.30 8.42 6.95
N GLY A 363 15.99 8.32 7.23
CA GLY A 363 15.12 7.29 6.69
C GLY A 363 15.21 5.93 7.39
N ALA A 364 15.84 5.84 8.57
CA ALA A 364 15.83 4.59 9.32
C ALA A 364 14.46 4.31 9.98
N GLY A 365 13.57 5.31 10.07
CA GLY A 365 12.23 5.18 10.64
C GLY A 365 12.17 5.40 12.15
N GLY A 366 13.16 6.10 12.72
CA GLY A 366 13.20 6.47 14.14
C GLY A 366 12.52 7.80 14.44
N LEU A 367 12.48 8.17 15.72
CA LEU A 367 11.96 9.45 16.20
C LEU A 367 12.85 10.02 17.30
N THR A 368 13.10 11.33 17.26
CA THR A 368 13.65 12.07 18.40
C THR A 368 12.66 13.09 18.95
N LEU A 369 12.64 13.27 20.27
CA LEU A 369 11.95 14.38 20.93
C LEU A 369 12.99 15.37 21.38
N GLN A 370 12.85 16.63 20.96
CA GLN A 370 13.79 17.71 21.26
C GLN A 370 13.14 18.75 22.15
N ASP A 371 13.84 19.23 23.19
CA ASP A 371 13.37 20.39 23.94
C ASP A 371 13.72 21.71 23.23
N ARG A 372 13.19 22.83 23.74
CA ARG A 372 13.47 24.18 23.18
C ARG A 372 14.95 24.59 23.18
N THR A 373 15.83 23.87 23.89
CA THR A 373 17.28 24.11 23.89
C THR A 373 18.03 23.29 22.84
N GLY A 374 17.32 22.42 22.11
CA GLY A 374 17.88 21.46 21.17
C GLY A 374 18.48 20.23 21.85
N THR A 375 18.19 19.99 23.13
CA THR A 375 18.57 18.75 23.80
C THR A 375 17.59 17.65 23.39
N VAL A 376 18.09 16.44 23.17
CA VAL A 376 17.28 15.26 22.82
C VAL A 376 17.02 14.42 24.08
N PRO A 377 15.93 14.64 24.83
CA PRO A 377 15.60 13.82 25.99
C PRO A 377 15.15 12.40 25.63
N VAL A 378 14.64 12.16 24.42
CA VAL A 378 14.18 10.84 23.97
C VAL A 378 14.60 10.59 22.53
N GLU A 379 15.11 9.39 22.31
CA GLU A 379 15.36 8.81 20.99
C GLU A 379 14.66 7.45 20.99
N LEU A 380 13.82 7.21 20.00
CA LEU A 380 13.11 5.96 19.77
C LEU A 380 13.59 5.37 18.45
N THR A 381 14.10 4.16 18.54
CA THR A 381 14.53 3.40 17.37
C THR A 381 13.33 2.79 16.63
N PRO A 382 13.51 2.41 15.36
CA PRO A 382 12.46 1.72 14.59
C PRO A 382 12.02 0.40 15.25
N GLU A 383 12.95 -0.31 15.89
CA GLU A 383 12.67 -1.55 16.63
C GLU A 383 11.70 -1.28 17.80
N GLU A 384 11.94 -0.21 18.56
CA GLU A 384 11.05 0.18 19.67
C GLU A 384 9.68 0.63 19.16
N LEU A 385 9.63 1.40 18.07
CA LEU A 385 8.36 1.80 17.45
C LEU A 385 7.56 0.61 16.91
N GLY A 386 8.24 -0.49 16.57
CA GLY A 386 7.62 -1.76 16.20
C GLY A 386 6.86 -2.47 17.33
N ASP A 387 7.07 -2.09 18.59
CA ASP A 387 6.34 -2.65 19.74
C ASP A 387 4.89 -2.11 19.87
N GLY A 388 4.50 -1.17 18.98
CA GLY A 388 3.15 -0.60 18.91
C GLY A 388 2.94 0.53 19.90
N VAL A 389 3.03 0.28 21.21
CA VAL A 389 2.95 1.31 22.26
C VAL A 389 4.24 1.38 23.05
N VAL A 390 4.92 2.52 22.98
CA VAL A 390 6.13 2.81 23.76
C VAL A 390 5.86 3.93 24.75
N SER A 391 6.47 3.88 25.93
CA SER A 391 6.39 4.99 26.88
C SER A 391 7.75 5.38 27.48
N ARG A 392 7.96 6.68 27.72
CA ARG A 392 9.19 7.27 28.28
C ARG A 392 8.87 8.37 29.27
N ALA A 393 9.57 8.39 30.40
CA ALA A 393 9.47 9.49 31.36
C ALA A 393 10.31 10.69 30.90
N VAL A 394 9.69 11.86 30.74
CA VAL A 394 10.31 13.09 30.24
C VAL A 394 9.79 14.30 31.00
N HIS A 395 10.69 15.10 31.59
CA HIS A 395 10.35 16.33 32.31
C HIS A 395 9.19 16.21 33.34
N GLY A 396 9.05 15.04 33.97
CA GLY A 396 8.01 14.78 34.96
C GLY A 396 6.66 14.31 34.38
N SER A 397 6.57 14.15 33.06
CA SER A 397 5.45 13.50 32.38
C SER A 397 5.87 12.12 31.85
N THR A 398 4.90 11.28 31.56
CA THR A 398 5.13 10.11 30.70
C THR A 398 4.67 10.45 29.29
N VAL A 399 5.59 10.37 28.34
CA VAL A 399 5.27 10.44 26.91
C VAL A 399 4.94 9.03 26.45
N VAL A 400 3.79 8.86 25.80
CA VAL A 400 3.33 7.61 25.19
C VAL A 400 3.33 7.80 23.68
N VAL A 401 3.90 6.86 22.95
CA VAL A 401 3.95 6.85 21.49
C VAL A 401 3.22 5.61 21.00
N ALA A 402 2.21 5.82 20.17
CA ALA A 402 1.40 4.79 19.53
C ALA A 402 1.68 4.79 18.02
N SER A 403 2.42 3.79 17.55
CA SER A 403 2.91 3.67 16.18
C SER A 403 1.90 2.99 15.25
N GLY A 404 1.59 3.62 14.11
CA GLY A 404 0.56 3.15 13.17
C GLY A 404 -0.88 3.40 13.67
N TRP A 405 -1.07 4.23 14.70
CA TRP A 405 -2.38 4.56 15.21
C TRP A 405 -2.89 5.88 14.62
N ASP A 406 -4.00 5.80 13.89
CA ASP A 406 -4.80 6.95 13.49
C ASP A 406 -6.13 6.99 14.27
N PRO A 407 -6.24 7.80 15.34
CA PRO A 407 -7.50 8.06 16.03
C PRO A 407 -8.46 8.97 15.24
N GLY A 408 -8.06 9.43 14.06
CA GLY A 408 -8.86 10.27 13.19
C GLY A 408 -8.88 11.75 13.59
N PRO A 409 -9.84 12.53 13.09
CA PRO A 409 -9.84 13.99 13.19
C PRO A 409 -9.93 14.50 14.64
N ALA A 410 -10.55 13.73 15.53
CA ALA A 410 -10.70 14.05 16.95
C ALA A 410 -9.48 13.66 17.80
N VAL A 411 -8.31 13.43 17.20
CA VAL A 411 -7.08 12.98 17.87
C VAL A 411 -6.77 13.76 19.15
N LEU A 412 -6.91 15.08 19.14
CA LEU A 412 -6.58 15.93 20.29
C LEU A 412 -7.56 15.75 21.47
N THR A 413 -8.83 15.41 21.23
CA THR A 413 -9.88 15.39 22.25
C THR A 413 -10.31 13.97 22.65
N ALA A 414 -10.23 13.03 21.70
CA ALA A 414 -10.73 11.67 21.85
C ALA A 414 -9.65 10.67 22.25
N SER A 415 -8.36 10.99 22.12
CA SER A 415 -7.26 10.09 22.50
C SER A 415 -7.24 9.79 24.00
N ARG A 416 -7.02 8.54 24.37
CA ARG A 416 -6.97 8.03 25.74
C ARG A 416 -5.77 7.13 25.91
N VAL A 417 -5.17 7.19 27.10
CA VAL A 417 -4.07 6.30 27.50
C VAL A 417 -4.57 5.36 28.59
N GLU A 418 -4.34 4.07 28.42
CA GLU A 418 -4.61 3.10 29.47
C GLU A 418 -3.42 3.01 30.41
N LEU A 419 -3.66 3.30 31.69
CA LEU A 419 -2.69 3.20 32.77
C LEU A 419 -3.09 2.08 33.71
N VAL A 420 -2.13 1.23 34.06
CA VAL A 420 -2.29 0.22 35.11
C VAL A 420 -1.64 0.78 36.37
N GLY A 421 -2.46 1.05 37.39
CA GLY A 421 -1.99 1.57 38.67
C GLY A 421 -1.17 0.55 39.46
N ALA A 422 -0.58 1.00 40.57
CA ALA A 422 0.16 0.12 41.49
C ALA A 422 -0.72 -0.98 42.14
N ASP A 423 -2.05 -0.81 42.09
CA ASP A 423 -3.03 -1.81 42.49
C ASP A 423 -3.32 -2.87 41.42
N GLY A 424 -2.71 -2.73 40.24
CA GLY A 424 -2.85 -3.64 39.09
C GLY A 424 -4.14 -3.47 38.31
N LEU A 425 -4.94 -2.43 38.60
CA LEU A 425 -6.20 -2.18 37.90
C LEU A 425 -5.98 -1.23 36.72
N PRO A 426 -6.48 -1.57 35.51
CA PRO A 426 -6.42 -0.67 34.37
C PRO A 426 -7.43 0.48 34.54
N GLY A 427 -7.02 1.68 34.14
CA GLY A 427 -7.84 2.87 34.07
C GLY A 427 -7.45 3.73 32.89
N TRP A 428 -8.44 4.36 32.26
CA TRP A 428 -8.21 5.26 31.13
C TRP A 428 -8.00 6.69 31.63
N ALA A 429 -6.91 7.30 31.18
CA ALA A 429 -6.56 8.69 31.45
C ALA A 429 -6.74 9.54 30.19
N VAL A 430 -7.14 10.80 30.40
CA VAL A 430 -7.11 11.83 29.35
C VAL A 430 -5.67 12.36 29.30
N PRO A 431 -5.04 12.39 28.12
CA PRO A 431 -3.72 12.99 27.97
C PRO A 431 -3.76 14.48 28.27
N SER A 432 -2.67 15.00 28.83
CA SER A 432 -2.49 16.44 29.03
C SER A 432 -2.24 17.18 27.72
N ASP A 433 -1.64 16.49 26.75
CA ASP A 433 -1.41 17.00 25.41
C ASP A 433 -1.25 15.85 24.40
N VAL A 434 -1.49 16.13 23.12
CA VAL A 434 -1.46 15.15 22.04
C VAL A 434 -0.81 15.76 20.79
N ALA A 435 0.10 15.02 20.19
CA ALA A 435 0.72 15.36 18.91
C ALA A 435 0.56 14.18 17.93
N GLN A 436 0.65 14.46 16.64
CA GLN A 436 0.62 13.44 15.60
C GLN A 436 1.60 13.80 14.49
N VAL A 437 2.47 12.85 14.15
CA VAL A 437 3.47 13.02 13.09
C VAL A 437 3.50 11.77 12.23
N ALA A 438 3.71 11.92 10.93
CA ALA A 438 4.01 10.77 10.09
C ALA A 438 5.52 10.70 9.82
N LEU A 439 6.06 9.48 9.91
CA LEU A 439 7.44 9.17 9.58
C LEU A 439 7.67 9.26 8.07
N PRO A 440 8.94 9.32 7.61
CA PRO A 440 9.26 9.33 6.18
C PRO A 440 8.75 8.11 5.43
N ASP A 441 8.48 6.99 6.11
CA ASP A 441 7.90 5.77 5.52
C ASP A 441 6.34 5.78 5.46
N GLY A 442 5.71 6.88 5.89
CA GLY A 442 4.27 7.06 5.94
C GLY A 442 3.61 6.55 7.23
N THR A 443 4.36 5.93 8.14
CA THR A 443 3.83 5.45 9.42
C THR A 443 3.40 6.62 10.29
N LEU A 444 2.12 6.67 10.65
CA LEU A 444 1.57 7.69 11.53
C LEU A 444 1.88 7.35 13.00
N LEU A 445 2.48 8.29 13.73
CA LEU A 445 2.73 8.21 15.16
C LEU A 445 1.79 9.17 15.89
N THR A 446 1.01 8.64 16.83
CA THR A 446 0.24 9.46 17.77
C THR A 446 0.98 9.49 19.11
N LEU A 447 1.35 10.68 19.56
CA LEU A 447 2.07 10.91 20.80
C LEU A 447 1.20 11.59 21.83
N MET A 448 1.31 11.18 23.08
CA MET A 448 0.48 11.69 24.18
C MET A 448 1.32 11.94 25.41
N THR A 449 1.13 13.08 26.07
CA THR A 449 1.68 13.29 27.42
C THR A 449 0.64 12.95 28.47
N VAL A 450 1.03 12.24 29.52
CA VAL A 450 0.17 11.94 30.66
C VAL A 450 0.88 12.22 31.98
N ASP A 451 0.11 12.71 32.96
CA ASP A 451 0.51 12.75 34.37
C ASP A 451 0.22 11.39 35.01
N ALA A 452 1.16 10.46 34.86
CA ALA A 452 1.06 9.13 35.45
C ALA A 452 1.54 9.17 36.91
N ALA A 453 0.74 8.65 37.84
CA ALA A 453 1.16 8.49 39.22
C ALA A 453 2.39 7.58 39.34
N ASP A 454 3.23 7.81 40.36
CA ASP A 454 4.44 7.01 40.60
C ASP A 454 4.13 5.50 40.61
N GLY A 455 4.76 4.76 39.70
CA GLY A 455 4.61 3.30 39.56
C GLY A 455 3.40 2.85 38.72
N ALA A 456 2.67 3.77 38.07
CA ALA A 456 1.72 3.40 37.04
C ALA A 456 2.44 3.03 35.73
N GLU A 457 2.00 1.96 35.08
CA GLU A 457 2.54 1.49 33.80
C GLU A 457 1.55 1.78 32.66
N VAL A 458 2.08 2.13 31.49
CA VAL A 458 1.26 2.32 30.28
C VAL A 458 0.96 0.95 29.69
N ALA A 459 -0.32 0.61 29.58
CA ALA A 459 -0.77 -0.68 29.05
C ALA A 459 -1.34 -0.59 27.63
N GLY A 460 -1.71 0.61 27.17
CA GLY A 460 -2.23 0.79 25.82
C GLY A 460 -2.67 2.21 25.51
N ALA A 461 -3.22 2.37 24.31
CA ALA A 461 -3.88 3.58 23.84
C ALA A 461 -5.28 3.24 23.30
N GLY A 462 -6.14 4.24 23.14
CA GLY A 462 -7.49 4.05 22.64
C GLY A 462 -8.18 5.38 22.35
N HIS A 463 -9.31 5.31 21.66
CA HIS A 463 -10.04 6.47 21.18
C HIS A 463 -11.46 6.44 21.74
N GLN A 464 -11.95 7.59 22.21
CA GLN A 464 -13.28 7.71 22.81
C GLN A 464 -14.33 8.04 21.75
N VAL A 465 -15.28 7.12 21.53
CA VAL A 465 -16.46 7.28 20.65
C VAL A 465 -17.73 7.17 21.45
N GLY A 466 -18.62 8.17 21.35
CA GLY A 466 -19.96 8.06 21.96
C GLY A 466 -19.96 7.81 23.47
N GLY A 467 -18.88 8.13 24.17
CA GLY A 467 -18.70 7.89 25.60
C GLY A 467 -18.09 6.53 25.97
N GLU A 468 -17.85 5.65 25.00
CA GLU A 468 -17.10 4.41 25.16
C GLU A 468 -15.67 4.59 24.66
N ILE A 469 -14.72 3.80 25.17
CA ILE A 469 -13.33 3.85 24.73
C ILE A 469 -13.04 2.59 23.94
N GLU A 470 -12.75 2.77 22.65
CA GLU A 470 -12.27 1.72 21.78
C GLU A 470 -10.75 1.61 21.94
N ARG A 471 -10.31 0.47 22.50
CA ARG A 471 -8.88 0.21 22.68
C ARG A 471 -8.23 0.02 21.31
N TRP A 472 -7.17 0.77 21.05
CA TRP A 472 -6.33 0.54 19.89
C TRP A 472 -5.47 -0.71 20.11
N THR A 473 -5.43 -1.57 19.09
CA THR A 473 -4.54 -2.73 19.06
C THR A 473 -3.54 -2.49 17.94
N PRO A 474 -2.23 -2.42 18.25
CA PRO A 474 -1.23 -2.14 17.24
C PRO A 474 -1.23 -3.20 16.15
N PRO A 475 -1.04 -2.80 14.89
CA PRO A 475 -0.86 -3.75 13.81
C PRO A 475 0.43 -4.55 14.02
N VAL A 476 0.43 -5.78 13.53
CA VAL A 476 1.58 -6.68 13.68
C VAL A 476 2.28 -6.78 12.33
N THR A 477 3.51 -6.30 12.25
CA THR A 477 4.30 -6.39 11.01
C THR A 477 4.88 -7.80 10.87
N THR A 478 4.65 -8.42 9.73
CA THR A 478 5.27 -9.72 9.40
C THR A 478 6.71 -9.54 8.93
N VAL A 479 7.49 -10.62 8.89
CA VAL A 479 8.89 -10.64 8.40
C VAL A 479 9.00 -10.17 6.93
N GLY A 480 7.89 -10.10 6.19
CA GLY A 480 7.81 -9.62 4.81
C GLY A 480 7.17 -8.25 4.64
N GLY A 481 7.14 -7.39 5.67
CA GLY A 481 6.67 -5.99 5.55
C GLY A 481 5.16 -5.80 5.39
N VAL A 482 4.37 -6.88 5.36
CA VAL A 482 2.90 -6.82 5.33
C VAL A 482 2.35 -6.60 6.73
N GLU A 483 1.44 -5.64 6.83
CA GLU A 483 0.78 -5.21 8.05
C GLU A 483 -0.41 -6.13 8.35
N MET A 484 -0.50 -6.68 9.55
CA MET A 484 -1.67 -7.47 9.96
C MET A 484 -2.62 -6.62 10.80
N ARG A 485 -3.87 -6.49 10.35
CA ARG A 485 -4.94 -5.80 11.08
C ARG A 485 -6.04 -6.76 11.47
N LEU A 486 -6.67 -6.51 12.62
CA LEU A 486 -7.92 -7.19 12.99
C LEU A 486 -9.09 -6.45 12.34
N LEU A 487 -9.76 -7.08 11.38
CA LEU A 487 -10.99 -6.60 10.78
C LEU A 487 -12.14 -7.48 11.29
N ASP A 488 -13.10 -6.91 12.02
CA ASP A 488 -14.21 -7.64 12.65
C ASP A 488 -13.76 -8.82 13.54
N GLY A 489 -12.58 -8.70 14.15
CA GLY A 489 -11.98 -9.74 15.00
C GLY A 489 -11.24 -10.84 14.24
N GLU A 490 -11.15 -10.76 12.91
CA GLU A 490 -10.34 -11.67 12.08
C GLU A 490 -9.05 -10.97 11.63
N PRO A 491 -7.88 -11.63 11.67
CA PRO A 491 -6.65 -11.05 11.16
C PRO A 491 -6.63 -11.12 9.63
N VAL A 492 -6.46 -9.94 9.02
CA VAL A 492 -6.38 -9.73 7.57
C VAL A 492 -5.03 -9.07 7.26
N PRO A 493 -4.27 -9.57 6.28
CA PRO A 493 -3.04 -8.92 5.83
C PRO A 493 -3.35 -7.67 4.98
N HIS A 494 -2.53 -6.64 5.11
CA HIS A 494 -2.66 -5.34 4.43
C HIS A 494 -1.35 -4.92 3.74
N ASP A 495 -1.50 -4.33 2.55
CA ASP A 495 -0.47 -3.61 1.77
C ASP A 495 -1.08 -2.31 1.23
N GLY A 496 -1.18 -1.28 2.08
CA GLY A 496 -1.98 -0.07 1.79
C GLY A 496 -3.50 -0.27 1.77
N GLY A 497 -3.96 -1.52 1.77
CA GLY A 497 -5.35 -1.97 1.87
C GLY A 497 -5.40 -3.49 2.13
N PRO A 498 -6.58 -4.06 2.49
CA PRO A 498 -6.69 -5.49 2.77
C PRO A 498 -6.36 -6.31 1.51
N LEU A 499 -5.47 -7.30 1.65
CA LEU A 499 -5.11 -8.19 0.54
C LEU A 499 -6.29 -9.06 0.12
N GLU A 500 -6.37 -9.35 -1.18
CA GLU A 500 -7.44 -10.19 -1.73
C GLU A 500 -7.32 -11.62 -1.21
N ARG A 501 -8.43 -12.20 -0.77
CA ARG A 501 -8.46 -13.60 -0.36
C ARG A 501 -8.57 -14.50 -1.59
N LEU A 502 -7.62 -15.44 -1.74
CA LEU A 502 -7.53 -16.33 -2.89
C LEU A 502 -8.32 -17.64 -2.71
N ASP A 503 -8.67 -18.05 -1.49
CA ASP A 503 -9.42 -19.28 -1.24
C ASP A 503 -10.55 -19.18 -0.18
N ASP A 504 -11.66 -19.90 -0.41
CA ASP A 504 -12.86 -19.85 0.45
C ASP A 504 -13.02 -21.04 1.42
N GLY A 505 -11.94 -21.75 1.75
CA GLY A 505 -11.90 -22.58 2.97
C GLY A 505 -12.20 -24.07 2.82
N SER A 506 -11.28 -24.83 2.23
CA SER A 506 -11.27 -26.31 2.34
C SER A 506 -10.23 -26.86 3.33
N LEU A 507 -9.43 -26.01 3.97
CA LEU A 507 -8.27 -26.40 4.81
C LEU A 507 -8.45 -26.06 6.30
N GLY A 508 -9.58 -26.46 6.90
CA GLY A 508 -9.73 -26.42 8.36
C GLY A 508 -9.61 -25.04 9.01
N GLY A 509 -9.91 -23.97 8.25
CA GLY A 509 -9.86 -22.58 8.69
C GLY A 509 -8.61 -21.80 8.27
N VAL A 510 -7.61 -22.43 7.65
CA VAL A 510 -6.50 -21.73 6.98
C VAL A 510 -7.05 -20.84 5.87
N ARG A 511 -6.58 -19.60 5.79
CA ARG A 511 -6.96 -18.60 4.79
C ARG A 511 -5.74 -18.23 3.94
N HIS A 512 -5.89 -18.19 2.62
CA HIS A 512 -4.86 -17.81 1.67
C HIS A 512 -5.18 -16.43 1.08
N TYR A 513 -4.18 -15.55 1.07
CA TYR A 513 -4.29 -14.18 0.56
C TYR A 513 -3.28 -13.93 -0.55
N ALA A 514 -3.67 -13.13 -1.52
CA ALA A 514 -2.84 -12.67 -2.61
C ALA A 514 -1.70 -11.81 -2.09
N GLY A 515 -0.58 -11.84 -2.79
CA GLY A 515 0.58 -11.05 -2.39
C GLY A 515 0.43 -9.55 -2.50
N ALA A 516 1.25 -8.85 -1.71
CA ALA A 516 1.45 -7.42 -1.82
C ALA A 516 1.96 -7.05 -3.22
N SER A 517 1.52 -5.89 -3.72
CA SER A 517 1.73 -5.44 -5.10
C SER A 517 3.21 -5.35 -5.49
N TRP A 518 4.09 -5.14 -4.50
CA TRP A 518 5.54 -5.00 -4.66
C TRP A 518 6.33 -6.28 -4.41
N SER A 519 5.80 -7.24 -3.64
CA SER A 519 6.54 -8.46 -3.25
C SER A 519 6.26 -9.65 -4.17
N GLY A 520 5.09 -9.69 -4.81
CA GLY A 520 4.65 -10.85 -5.61
C GLY A 520 4.51 -12.15 -4.79
N ALA A 521 4.48 -12.04 -3.46
CA ALA A 521 4.48 -13.15 -2.51
C ALA A 521 3.12 -13.24 -1.80
N ASP A 522 2.38 -14.33 -1.98
CA ASP A 522 1.12 -14.65 -1.29
C ASP A 522 1.30 -14.85 0.23
N TYR A 523 0.21 -14.93 1.00
CA TYR A 523 0.24 -15.08 2.46
C TYR A 523 -0.74 -16.16 2.96
N LEU A 524 -0.30 -17.00 3.88
CA LEU A 524 -1.17 -17.93 4.62
C LEU A 524 -1.42 -17.46 6.05
N VAL A 525 -2.70 -17.38 6.41
CA VAL A 525 -3.19 -17.17 7.78
C VAL A 525 -3.73 -18.48 8.31
N VAL A 526 -3.11 -19.02 9.35
CA VAL A 526 -3.46 -20.28 9.99
C VAL A 526 -4.16 -19.99 11.31
N PRO A 527 -5.43 -20.39 11.50
CA PRO A 527 -6.13 -20.15 12.75
C PRO A 527 -5.48 -20.95 13.88
N GLY A 528 -5.25 -20.31 15.02
CA GLY A 528 -4.65 -20.95 16.18
C GLY A 528 -5.70 -21.61 17.07
N THR A 529 -5.31 -22.69 17.75
CA THR A 529 -6.09 -23.26 18.88
C THR A 529 -5.52 -22.87 20.25
N GLY A 530 -4.76 -21.76 20.30
CA GLY A 530 -4.07 -21.17 21.47
C GLY A 530 -3.99 -19.65 21.38
N ALA A 531 -3.02 -18.99 22.04
CA ALA A 531 -2.90 -17.52 22.21
C ALA A 531 -2.65 -16.67 20.94
N GLY A 532 -3.39 -16.92 19.86
CA GLY A 532 -3.36 -16.18 18.60
C GLY A 532 -3.33 -17.09 17.37
N GLU A 533 -3.81 -16.58 16.23
CA GLU A 533 -3.61 -17.15 14.90
C GLU A 533 -2.13 -17.02 14.47
N ALA A 534 -1.66 -17.89 13.56
CA ALA A 534 -0.27 -18.03 13.13
C ALA A 534 -0.13 -17.73 11.62
N PHE A 535 0.97 -17.11 11.17
CA PHE A 535 1.07 -16.48 9.84
C PHE A 535 2.35 -16.85 9.07
N VAL A 536 2.25 -17.27 7.81
CA VAL A 536 3.40 -17.70 6.98
C VAL A 536 3.40 -16.97 5.63
N PRO A 537 4.42 -16.13 5.32
CA PRO A 537 4.56 -15.53 4.00
C PRO A 537 5.03 -16.56 2.97
N LEU A 538 4.54 -16.44 1.74
CA LEU A 538 4.75 -17.40 0.67
C LEU A 538 5.22 -16.71 -0.64
N VAL A 539 6.35 -17.11 -1.21
CA VAL A 539 6.85 -16.62 -2.50
C VAL A 539 6.47 -17.59 -3.63
N GLY A 540 5.91 -17.05 -4.71
CA GLY A 540 5.68 -17.79 -5.95
C GLY A 540 6.97 -17.97 -6.75
N GLU A 541 7.30 -19.20 -7.15
CA GLU A 541 8.38 -19.49 -8.09
C GLU A 541 7.86 -19.49 -9.54
N SER A 542 8.76 -19.25 -10.50
CA SER A 542 8.44 -19.14 -11.95
C SER A 542 7.78 -20.39 -12.56
N ASP A 543 7.75 -21.51 -11.83
CA ASP A 543 7.14 -22.77 -12.22
C ASP A 543 5.72 -22.96 -11.65
N GLY A 544 5.16 -21.93 -11.00
CA GLY A 544 3.83 -21.97 -10.38
C GLY A 544 3.82 -22.66 -9.01
N GLN A 545 4.97 -23.02 -8.44
CA GLN A 545 5.06 -23.44 -7.06
C GLN A 545 5.03 -22.25 -6.11
N VAL A 546 4.58 -22.50 -4.89
CA VAL A 546 4.54 -21.49 -3.84
C VAL A 546 5.30 -22.05 -2.64
N ARG A 547 6.25 -21.28 -2.08
CA ARG A 547 7.15 -21.71 -0.98
C ARG A 547 7.19 -20.67 0.12
N PRO A 548 7.47 -21.03 1.39
CA PRO A 548 7.74 -20.05 2.43
C PRO A 548 8.80 -19.08 1.97
N ALA A 549 8.57 -17.80 2.24
CA ALA A 549 9.54 -16.77 1.92
C ALA A 549 10.89 -17.14 2.59
N PRO A 550 12.03 -17.07 1.89
CA PRO A 550 13.32 -17.48 2.43
C PRO A 550 13.65 -16.86 3.78
N GLU A 551 13.24 -15.62 3.99
CA GLU A 551 13.38 -14.85 5.24
C GLU A 551 12.54 -15.41 6.40
N ALA A 552 11.45 -16.12 6.11
CA ALA A 552 10.66 -16.82 7.12
C ALA A 552 11.24 -18.21 7.44
N VAL A 553 12.19 -18.73 6.66
CA VAL A 553 12.85 -20.02 6.92
C VAL A 553 13.99 -19.83 7.91
N LEU A 554 13.81 -20.34 9.13
CA LEU A 554 14.83 -20.30 10.18
C LEU A 554 15.87 -21.41 10.05
N ASP A 555 15.45 -22.58 9.57
CA ASP A 555 16.28 -23.75 9.46
C ASP A 555 15.73 -24.70 8.40
N GLN A 556 16.61 -25.47 7.79
CA GLN A 556 16.27 -26.45 6.76
C GLN A 556 16.97 -27.76 7.07
N ASP A 557 16.19 -28.82 7.24
CA ASP A 557 16.71 -30.18 7.33
C ASP A 557 16.33 -31.00 6.10
N VAL A 558 17.14 -31.99 5.77
CA VAL A 558 16.91 -32.90 4.65
C VAL A 558 16.85 -34.31 5.19
N VAL A 559 15.65 -34.90 5.15
CA VAL A 559 15.41 -36.26 5.63
C VAL A 559 15.27 -37.20 4.44
N GLU A 560 16.04 -38.28 4.44
CA GLU A 560 15.98 -39.33 3.43
C GLU A 560 14.79 -40.27 3.71
N LEU A 561 13.80 -40.28 2.81
CA LEU A 561 12.61 -41.12 2.90
C LEU A 561 12.45 -41.92 1.61
N GLY A 562 12.60 -43.25 1.70
CA GLY A 562 12.53 -44.14 0.53
C GLY A 562 13.66 -43.93 -0.49
N GLY A 563 14.81 -43.39 -0.07
CA GLY A 563 15.93 -43.06 -0.95
C GLY A 563 15.75 -41.76 -1.74
N GLN A 564 14.79 -40.93 -1.34
CA GLN A 564 14.63 -39.57 -1.86
C GLN A 564 14.77 -38.55 -0.73
N PRO A 565 15.52 -37.45 -0.94
CA PRO A 565 15.62 -36.39 0.03
C PRO A 565 14.31 -35.58 0.08
N LEU A 566 13.77 -35.40 1.28
CA LEU A 566 12.67 -34.50 1.57
C LEU A 566 13.17 -33.33 2.42
N THR A 567 12.75 -32.12 2.03
CA THR A 567 13.14 -30.89 2.73
C THR A 567 12.11 -30.58 3.82
N VAL A 568 12.56 -30.48 5.06
CA VAL A 568 11.78 -30.03 6.21
C VAL A 568 12.21 -28.61 6.55
N LEU A 569 11.27 -27.66 6.51
CA LEU A 569 11.53 -26.27 6.82
C LEU A 569 11.03 -25.95 8.21
N ARG A 570 11.87 -25.30 9.03
CA ARG A 570 11.44 -24.63 10.26
C ARG A 570 11.19 -23.17 9.89
N VAL A 571 9.98 -22.68 10.16
CA VAL A 571 9.61 -21.31 9.81
C VAL A 571 9.39 -20.45 11.05
N SER A 572 9.83 -19.19 10.96
CA SER A 572 9.51 -18.14 11.92
C SER A 572 8.06 -17.72 11.71
N VAL A 573 7.33 -17.56 12.81
CA VAL A 573 5.92 -17.15 12.80
C VAL A 573 5.79 -16.03 13.82
N SER A 574 5.35 -14.85 13.39
CA SER A 574 5.13 -13.73 14.31
C SER A 574 3.75 -13.91 14.96
N LEU A 575 3.68 -13.89 16.30
CA LEU A 575 2.38 -13.93 17.01
C LEU A 575 1.83 -12.52 17.19
N ALA A 576 0.50 -12.42 17.14
CA ALA A 576 -0.24 -11.16 17.18
C ALA A 576 -0.21 -10.42 18.54
N GLN A 577 0.53 -10.89 19.53
CA GLN A 577 0.71 -10.18 20.79
C GLN A 577 2.16 -10.26 21.27
N GLN A 578 2.72 -9.09 21.60
CA GLN A 578 3.97 -8.87 22.34
C GLN A 578 5.30 -8.86 21.56
N GLY A 579 5.32 -8.59 20.24
CA GLY A 579 6.59 -8.31 19.54
C GLY A 579 7.62 -9.44 19.56
N ARG A 580 7.23 -10.67 19.91
CA ARG A 580 8.12 -11.82 20.02
C ARG A 580 7.78 -12.86 18.95
N SER A 581 8.75 -13.16 18.10
CA SER A 581 8.70 -14.27 17.15
C SER A 581 8.63 -15.59 17.93
N VAL A 582 7.62 -16.42 17.65
CA VAL A 582 7.49 -17.77 18.24
C VAL A 582 7.53 -18.80 17.11
N VAL A 583 8.41 -19.79 17.24
CA VAL A 583 8.52 -20.90 16.27
C VAL A 583 7.34 -21.85 16.45
N LEU A 584 6.39 -21.88 15.52
CA LEU A 584 5.11 -22.61 15.67
C LEU A 584 4.91 -23.82 14.74
N GLY A 585 5.82 -24.14 13.80
CA GLY A 585 5.66 -25.41 13.06
C GLY A 585 6.73 -25.74 12.03
N GLY A 586 6.77 -27.02 11.65
CA GLY A 586 7.57 -27.54 10.54
C GLY A 586 6.71 -27.85 9.32
N ALA A 587 7.21 -27.53 8.13
CA ALA A 587 6.57 -27.85 6.85
C ALA A 587 7.41 -28.87 6.06
N VAL A 588 6.76 -29.81 5.36
CA VAL A 588 7.43 -30.80 4.50
C VAL A 588 7.21 -30.45 3.04
N GLN A 589 8.28 -30.25 2.28
CA GLN A 589 8.22 -30.03 0.83
C GLN A 589 8.81 -31.23 0.06
N ARG A 590 8.10 -31.68 -0.98
CA ARG A 590 8.55 -32.75 -1.89
C ARG A 590 9.41 -32.20 -3.03
N GLY A 591 10.57 -32.82 -3.27
CA GLY A 591 11.41 -32.59 -4.44
C GLY A 591 10.92 -33.34 -5.69
N SER A 592 10.66 -32.57 -6.76
CA SER A 592 10.48 -32.97 -8.18
C SER A 592 9.34 -33.93 -8.56
N GLY A 593 8.30 -33.37 -9.22
CA GLY A 593 7.34 -34.10 -10.07
C GLY A 593 5.87 -33.87 -9.71
N ASP A 594 5.20 -33.00 -10.45
CA ASP A 594 3.74 -32.79 -10.70
C ASP A 594 2.70 -32.94 -9.56
N ALA A 595 3.10 -33.11 -8.31
CA ALA A 595 2.21 -33.05 -7.15
C ALA A 595 2.30 -31.66 -6.51
N ALA A 596 1.27 -30.85 -6.70
CA ALA A 596 1.10 -29.57 -6.01
C ALA A 596 1.08 -29.78 -4.48
N ASN A 597 2.10 -29.25 -3.80
CA ASN A 597 2.11 -28.66 -2.47
C ASN A 597 1.15 -29.25 -1.41
N SER A 598 1.60 -30.27 -0.66
CA SER A 598 0.92 -30.73 0.57
C SER A 598 1.64 -30.17 1.81
N TRP A 599 1.06 -29.18 2.48
CA TRP A 599 1.56 -28.59 3.72
C TRP A 599 0.84 -29.23 4.93
N ALA A 600 1.56 -29.58 5.99
CA ALA A 600 0.97 -30.01 7.26
C ALA A 600 1.75 -29.39 8.42
N LEU A 601 1.05 -28.64 9.29
CA LEU A 601 1.63 -28.02 10.48
C LEU A 601 1.70 -29.05 11.62
N ALA A 602 2.90 -29.50 12.00
CA ALA A 602 3.11 -30.19 13.26
C ALA A 602 3.59 -29.16 14.30
N GLY A 603 2.89 -29.09 15.43
CA GLY A 603 3.02 -28.01 16.42
C GLY A 603 4.37 -27.89 17.14
N SER A 604 4.40 -26.91 18.05
CA SER A 604 5.54 -26.45 18.86
C SER A 604 6.19 -27.58 19.68
N ALA A 605 7.53 -27.65 19.69
CA ALA A 605 8.37 -28.45 20.59
C ALA A 605 8.37 -30.00 20.46
N VAL A 606 9.49 -30.51 19.91
CA VAL A 606 9.96 -31.92 19.90
C VAL A 606 8.92 -32.92 19.38
N SER A 607 8.87 -33.06 18.06
CA SER A 607 8.14 -34.14 17.40
C SER A 607 9.00 -35.38 17.19
N ALA A 608 8.37 -36.54 17.14
CA ALA A 608 9.02 -37.79 16.75
C ALA A 608 8.16 -38.57 15.74
N HIS A 609 8.81 -39.25 14.81
CA HIS A 609 8.15 -40.03 13.76
C HIS A 609 8.48 -41.52 13.93
N VAL A 610 7.44 -42.35 14.00
CA VAL A 610 7.56 -43.80 14.11
C VAL A 610 6.92 -44.45 12.90
N VAL A 611 7.72 -45.16 12.10
CA VAL A 611 7.21 -45.97 10.99
C VAL A 611 6.83 -47.35 11.51
N ILE A 612 5.59 -47.77 11.25
CA ILE A 612 5.02 -49.05 11.66
C ILE A 612 4.66 -49.92 10.43
N ASP A 613 4.82 -51.23 10.52
CA ASP A 613 4.53 -52.19 9.44
C ASP A 613 3.03 -52.56 9.42
N PRO A 614 2.29 -52.45 8.29
CA PRO A 614 2.75 -52.46 6.90
C PRO A 614 2.89 -51.10 6.19
N GLY A 615 3.76 -50.23 6.68
CA GLY A 615 4.12 -48.97 6.03
C GLY A 615 3.14 -47.86 6.36
N ALA A 616 2.91 -47.59 7.64
CA ALA A 616 2.22 -46.40 8.12
C ALA A 616 3.15 -45.58 9.01
N VAL A 617 2.87 -44.29 9.14
CA VAL A 617 3.67 -43.36 9.93
C VAL A 617 2.82 -42.79 11.05
N VAL A 618 3.40 -42.78 12.25
CA VAL A 618 2.86 -42.09 13.42
C VAL A 618 3.74 -40.89 13.73
N THR A 619 3.17 -39.70 13.68
CA THR A 619 3.87 -38.47 14.08
C THR A 619 3.33 -38.03 15.45
N VAL A 620 4.21 -37.89 16.43
CA VAL A 620 3.84 -37.57 17.82
C VAL A 620 4.36 -36.19 18.19
N ALA A 621 3.47 -35.35 18.74
CA ALA A 621 3.82 -34.09 19.40
C ALA A 621 3.55 -34.23 20.91
N ALA A 622 4.61 -34.55 21.66
CA ALA A 622 4.49 -35.06 23.03
C ALA A 622 4.07 -34.00 24.05
N ASP A 623 4.54 -32.77 23.89
CA ASP A 623 4.21 -31.62 24.75
C ASP A 623 2.74 -31.20 24.61
N GLN A 624 2.15 -31.43 23.44
CA GLN A 624 0.75 -31.17 23.11
C GLN A 624 -0.17 -32.37 23.38
N GLY A 625 0.41 -33.55 23.64
CA GLY A 625 -0.35 -34.78 23.89
C GLY A 625 -1.18 -35.23 22.70
N VAL A 626 -0.74 -34.97 21.46
CA VAL A 626 -1.44 -35.32 20.21
C VAL A 626 -0.55 -36.10 19.26
N TRP A 627 -1.17 -36.91 18.39
CA TRP A 627 -0.48 -37.68 17.37
C TRP A 627 -1.31 -37.85 16.10
N LEU A 628 -0.63 -38.07 14.98
CA LEU A 628 -1.20 -38.30 13.65
C LEU A 628 -0.83 -39.68 13.13
N LEU A 629 -1.75 -40.33 12.42
CA LEU A 629 -1.59 -41.63 11.77
C LEU A 629 -1.98 -41.53 10.30
N TYR A 630 -1.11 -42.01 9.42
CA TYR A 630 -1.36 -42.01 7.98
C TYR A 630 -0.54 -43.11 7.29
N PRO A 631 -0.99 -43.64 6.14
CA PRO A 631 -0.17 -44.57 5.35
C PRO A 631 1.11 -43.88 4.85
N GLN A 632 2.21 -44.61 4.85
CA GLN A 632 3.51 -44.12 4.41
C GLN A 632 3.44 -43.80 2.91
N GLY A 633 3.62 -42.52 2.59
CA GLY A 633 3.55 -42.02 1.22
C GLY A 633 2.13 -41.70 0.72
N SER A 634 1.10 -41.83 1.56
CA SER A 634 -0.23 -41.32 1.23
C SER A 634 -0.27 -39.79 1.30
N THR A 635 -1.01 -39.20 0.35
CA THR A 635 -1.33 -37.78 0.28
C THR A 635 -2.84 -37.54 0.35
N ASP A 636 -3.63 -38.58 0.62
CA ASP A 636 -5.09 -38.49 0.71
C ASP A 636 -5.49 -38.01 2.11
N PRO A 637 -6.11 -36.82 2.26
CA PRO A 637 -6.53 -36.31 3.55
C PRO A 637 -7.61 -37.18 4.23
N GLU A 638 -8.35 -38.00 3.47
CA GLU A 638 -9.34 -38.93 4.05
C GLU A 638 -8.69 -40.13 4.77
N GLU A 639 -7.39 -40.38 4.53
CA GLU A 639 -6.62 -41.45 5.15
C GLU A 639 -5.86 -41.01 6.42
N LEU A 640 -5.89 -39.71 6.75
CA LEU A 640 -5.25 -39.14 7.93
C LEU A 640 -6.17 -39.23 9.15
N GLN A 641 -5.64 -39.74 10.26
CA GLN A 641 -6.34 -39.83 11.53
C GLN A 641 -5.54 -39.16 12.64
N ALA A 642 -6.23 -38.51 13.57
CA ALA A 642 -5.63 -37.83 14.71
C ALA A 642 -6.16 -38.39 16.03
N GLY A 643 -5.29 -38.49 17.03
CA GLY A 643 -5.65 -38.93 18.37
C GLY A 643 -4.88 -38.18 19.46
N ARG A 644 -5.29 -38.34 20.72
CA ARG A 644 -4.52 -37.84 21.88
C ARG A 644 -3.73 -38.97 22.54
N THR A 645 -2.65 -38.59 23.20
CA THR A 645 -1.86 -39.50 24.03
C THR A 645 -2.72 -40.01 25.17
N GLY A 646 -2.92 -41.32 25.25
CA GLY A 646 -3.81 -41.91 26.24
C GLY A 646 -5.23 -42.24 25.75
N ASP A 647 -5.63 -41.77 24.57
CA ASP A 647 -6.94 -42.09 23.98
C ASP A 647 -7.03 -43.56 23.49
N ASP A 648 -8.25 -43.97 23.16
CA ASP A 648 -8.57 -45.29 22.61
C ASP A 648 -7.93 -45.51 21.22
N VAL A 649 -7.84 -46.78 20.84
CA VAL A 649 -7.09 -47.26 19.67
C VAL A 649 -7.71 -46.79 18.34
N LEU A 650 -6.92 -46.14 17.48
CA LEU A 650 -7.36 -45.71 16.15
C LEU A 650 -7.05 -46.76 15.08
N ARG A 651 -7.84 -46.77 14.01
CA ARG A 651 -7.83 -47.83 12.99
C ARG A 651 -7.28 -47.31 11.68
N LEU A 652 -6.17 -47.87 11.21
CA LEU A 652 -5.82 -47.76 9.80
C LEU A 652 -6.71 -48.71 8.98
N THR A 653 -7.67 -48.14 8.25
CA THR A 653 -8.37 -48.86 7.21
C THR A 653 -7.39 -49.11 6.07
N GLY A 654 -6.95 -50.36 5.89
CA GLY A 654 -6.76 -50.82 4.52
C GLY A 654 -8.11 -50.66 3.79
N GLY A 655 -8.10 -50.40 2.48
CA GLY A 655 -9.31 -50.24 1.68
C GLY A 655 -10.38 -51.33 1.96
N PRO A 656 -11.63 -51.16 1.53
CA PRO A 656 -12.79 -51.95 1.98
C PRO A 656 -12.66 -53.50 1.89
N ASP A 657 -11.67 -54.02 1.15
CA ASP A 657 -11.35 -55.44 0.99
C ASP A 657 -10.12 -55.92 1.81
N ALA A 658 -9.59 -55.12 2.74
CA ALA A 658 -8.42 -55.49 3.52
C ALA A 658 -8.72 -56.62 4.52
N ALA A 659 -8.03 -57.75 4.36
CA ALA A 659 -8.22 -58.95 5.19
C ALA A 659 -7.72 -58.78 6.64
N GLU A 660 -6.87 -57.79 6.90
CA GLU A 660 -6.21 -57.55 8.19
C GLU A 660 -6.25 -56.04 8.51
N LEU A 661 -6.57 -55.71 9.76
CA LEU A 661 -6.56 -54.33 10.27
C LEU A 661 -5.36 -54.09 11.17
N THR A 662 -4.74 -52.94 10.98
CA THR A 662 -3.73 -52.40 11.88
C THR A 662 -4.37 -51.36 12.79
N LEU A 663 -4.24 -51.59 14.08
CA LEU A 663 -4.74 -50.75 15.15
C LEU A 663 -3.56 -50.10 15.87
N VAL A 664 -3.65 -48.81 16.19
CA VAL A 664 -2.51 -48.02 16.72
C VAL A 664 -2.94 -47.16 17.90
N ALA A 665 -2.07 -47.08 18.92
CA ALA A 665 -2.25 -46.17 20.05
C ALA A 665 -0.91 -45.62 20.55
N VAL A 666 -0.94 -44.40 21.11
CA VAL A 666 0.23 -43.72 21.69
C VAL A 666 -0.02 -43.45 23.16
N HIS A 667 0.90 -43.91 24.03
CA HIS A 667 0.75 -43.83 25.48
C HIS A 667 2.05 -43.41 26.19
N PRO A 668 1.95 -42.91 27.44
CA PRO A 668 3.11 -42.78 28.31
C PRO A 668 3.83 -44.13 28.51
N ALA A 669 5.15 -44.10 28.59
CA ALA A 669 5.95 -45.27 28.88
C ALA A 669 5.52 -45.93 30.20
N GLY A 670 5.26 -47.24 30.17
CA GLY A 670 4.80 -48.01 31.33
C GLY A 670 3.31 -47.92 31.66
N ALA A 671 2.50 -47.13 30.94
CA ALA A 671 1.06 -47.14 31.08
C ALA A 671 0.46 -48.49 30.62
N PRO A 672 -0.60 -49.02 31.27
CA PRO A 672 -1.27 -50.25 30.83
C PRO A 672 -1.80 -50.07 29.40
N GLY A 673 -1.95 -51.18 28.67
CA GLY A 673 -2.47 -51.15 27.30
C GLY A 673 -3.91 -50.62 27.25
N PRO A 674 -4.33 -49.99 26.14
CA PRO A 674 -5.70 -49.54 25.97
C PRO A 674 -6.66 -50.74 25.90
N ARG A 675 -7.93 -50.51 26.25
CA ARG A 675 -8.99 -51.52 26.08
C ARG A 675 -9.53 -51.43 24.65
N VAL A 676 -9.58 -52.55 23.93
CA VAL A 676 -10.17 -52.59 22.58
C VAL A 676 -11.54 -53.28 22.66
N GLY A 677 -12.61 -52.49 22.69
CA GLY A 677 -14.00 -52.98 22.79
C GLY A 677 -14.40 -53.53 24.17
N ASP A 678 -15.45 -54.36 24.21
CA ASP A 678 -16.04 -54.95 25.43
C ASP A 678 -15.25 -56.16 26.00
N VAL A 679 -14.02 -56.41 25.52
CA VAL A 679 -13.21 -57.54 25.97
C VAL A 679 -12.49 -57.17 27.28
N GLU A 680 -12.90 -57.77 28.40
CA GLU A 680 -12.17 -57.65 29.66
C GLU A 680 -10.86 -58.45 29.62
N GLY A 681 -9.75 -57.74 29.36
CA GLY A 681 -8.38 -58.25 29.45
C GLY A 681 -7.38 -57.33 28.75
N GLU A 682 -6.14 -57.24 29.26
CA GLU A 682 -5.06 -56.54 28.56
C GLU A 682 -4.73 -57.29 27.26
N LEU A 683 -4.88 -56.63 26.11
CA LEU A 683 -4.45 -57.18 24.83
C LEU A 683 -2.95 -56.95 24.65
N THR A 684 -2.20 -58.03 24.44
CA THR A 684 -0.78 -57.94 24.12
C THR A 684 -0.59 -57.33 22.73
N PRO A 685 0.11 -56.19 22.58
CA PRO A 685 0.38 -55.61 21.28
C PRO A 685 1.27 -56.51 20.42
N THR A 686 1.03 -56.48 19.11
CA THR A 686 1.86 -57.18 18.12
C THR A 686 3.24 -56.54 18.03
N ALA A 687 3.34 -55.22 18.17
CA ALA A 687 4.60 -54.50 18.34
C ALA A 687 4.47 -53.31 19.30
N THR A 688 5.57 -52.93 19.93
CA THR A 688 5.70 -51.72 20.73
C THR A 688 6.98 -51.00 20.32
N HIS A 689 6.86 -49.71 20.03
CA HIS A 689 7.94 -48.86 19.58
C HIS A 689 8.14 -47.77 20.62
N ASP A 690 9.32 -47.73 21.24
CA ASP A 690 9.70 -46.65 22.13
C ASP A 690 9.96 -45.38 21.32
N VAL A 691 9.37 -44.26 21.74
CA VAL A 691 9.65 -42.96 21.18
C VAL A 691 10.78 -42.34 22.00
N ALA A 692 12.01 -42.49 21.51
CA ALA A 692 13.19 -41.98 22.20
C ALA A 692 13.03 -40.49 22.53
N ASP A 693 13.50 -40.11 23.72
CA ASP A 693 13.51 -38.73 24.24
C ASP A 693 12.14 -38.12 24.62
N LEU A 694 11.01 -38.83 24.42
CA LEU A 694 9.67 -38.30 24.72
C LEU A 694 8.91 -39.06 25.85
N ASP A 695 9.50 -40.09 26.46
CA ASP A 695 8.83 -40.95 27.47
C ASP A 695 7.46 -41.51 27.00
N LEU A 696 7.31 -41.74 25.68
CA LEU A 696 6.11 -42.28 25.04
C LEU A 696 6.40 -43.62 24.34
N VAL A 697 5.34 -44.42 24.16
CA VAL A 697 5.37 -45.67 23.38
C VAL A 697 4.22 -45.71 22.37
N VAL A 698 4.53 -46.12 21.15
CA VAL A 698 3.54 -46.43 20.11
C VAL A 698 3.31 -47.94 20.10
N ARG A 699 2.06 -48.36 20.27
CA ARG A 699 1.67 -49.78 20.30
C ARG A 699 0.80 -50.10 19.10
N THR A 700 1.03 -51.26 18.50
CA THR A 700 0.28 -51.72 17.33
C THR A 700 -0.30 -53.12 17.55
N TRP A 701 -1.50 -53.36 17.02
CA TRP A 701 -2.15 -54.66 17.00
C TRP A 701 -2.58 -55.00 15.57
N ARG A 702 -2.51 -56.29 15.24
CA ARG A 702 -3.10 -56.82 14.02
C ARG A 702 -4.28 -57.71 14.33
N THR A 703 -5.37 -57.51 13.61
CA THR A 703 -6.58 -58.32 13.76
C THR A 703 -7.13 -58.68 12.38
N ASP A 704 -7.44 -59.95 12.18
CA ASP A 704 -8.14 -60.42 10.98
C ASP A 704 -9.57 -59.88 10.98
N VAL A 705 -9.99 -59.28 9.87
CA VAL A 705 -11.40 -58.95 9.66
C VAL A 705 -12.09 -60.24 9.21
N GLY A 706 -12.39 -61.11 10.16
CA GLY A 706 -13.19 -62.30 9.89
C GLY A 706 -14.50 -61.87 9.23
N GLY A 707 -14.76 -62.38 8.02
CA GLY A 707 -16.03 -62.14 7.34
C GLY A 707 -17.16 -62.87 8.06
N ASP A 708 -17.88 -62.14 8.91
CA ASP A 708 -19.30 -62.34 9.24
C ASP A 708 -19.94 -61.02 9.69
#